data_AF-A0A953DV78-F1
#
_entry.id   AF-A0A953DV78-F1
#
_cell.length_a   1.000
_cell.length_b   1.000
_cell.length_c   1.000
_cell.angle_alpha   90.00
_cell.angle_beta   90.00
_cell.angle_gamma   90.00
#
_symmetry.space_group_name_H-M   'P 1'
#
loop_
_entity.id
_entity.type
_entity.pdbx_description
1 polymer ?
#
loop_
_entity_poly.entity_id
_entity_poly.type
_entity_poly.pdbx_seq_one_letter_code
_entity_poly.pdbx_strand_id
1 'polypeptide(L)'
;MQDSSQQSGAALLIVLTFVVLLTGLTVAYLSRATGHRQLAYGSYNQFKADQLAASATDNIIGDLRQEIANGSTRRSYGSGENTCYVYIPTGSANMVPQRSGNVAAIPGLIRRSVAPDNIAFPGLPSLASPVNSSPLDPAHPNRGDVTTARWNKHYLVPKANTADDSTDPIADFIAPDWVFVVSDPDNQSGGRRVLTAPDPQVIGRYAYAIYDVGGLLDVNVAGYPSGTTIAQSSRKGSLAYADLTALGNYPIHNGEGGSAYQIDRLVGWRNYATTQPSNSFPSPSFAANFRSSSAPAARFYDSVINNWAGFLGPRDDLVWDVYGNGRCLRTDQSFVQRQQLIAYAKAGQGGSLSVNALQYLTTFSRESNAPAFSPVTPPGSTIDYAALASTPEAVNPNFLLRRVTNEFTRFDGTRAVLGEPLVKTRFPLKRLAWITYKGPSASRALPPQTPALPPTHPDYDMWSLQWICGIPASYLQMGTAANIKVCFGLTFPADGAAGSPWTYSNPTGTAPASRILRLDEVASAGREPDFFELLQAGILSGSLGQGTGGGVTGQNVSGDGLVFPDVHMSNAMHHILSIGAAMIDQADPDSIPCRILFSNDGASVWTAYGVENLPYITQLYPIGFASPDDSNKWATYLLFQLWNPHRNAPATYPVSVRLRVDGAIGIFKGGNGESWVRGTAPQIIANGSFAGQSVTLNSSFSFSSPSPLTDVNTINPAPAPGPAAGGAFAVLTAPRVP
;
A
#
# COMPACT_ATOMS: atom_id res chain seq x y z
N MET A 1 -52.01 20.47 96.90
CA MET A 1 -50.58 20.49 96.51
C MET A 1 -50.24 19.30 95.61
N GLN A 2 -50.97 19.08 94.52
CA GLN A 2 -50.71 17.95 93.61
C GLN A 2 -50.65 18.34 92.11
N ASP A 3 -51.03 19.58 91.75
CA ASP A 3 -51.00 20.06 90.35
C ASP A 3 -49.73 20.83 89.96
N SER A 4 -48.87 21.23 90.90
CA SER A 4 -47.65 22.00 90.60
C SER A 4 -46.44 21.14 90.23
N SER A 5 -46.50 19.81 90.40
CA SER A 5 -45.40 18.88 90.08
C SER A 5 -45.47 18.30 88.65
N GLN A 6 -46.65 18.26 88.02
CA GLN A 6 -46.82 17.77 86.64
C GLN A 6 -46.37 18.80 85.58
N GLN A 7 -46.52 20.10 85.84
CA GLN A 7 -46.12 21.16 84.89
C GLN A 7 -44.59 21.31 84.78
N SER A 8 -43.84 21.06 85.86
CA SER A 8 -42.38 21.14 85.88
C SER A 8 -41.70 19.98 85.13
N GLY A 9 -42.31 18.79 85.12
CA GLY A 9 -41.81 17.63 84.36
C GLY A 9 -41.99 17.76 82.84
N ALA A 10 -43.14 18.30 82.41
CA ALA A 10 -43.42 18.55 80.99
C ALA A 10 -42.51 19.64 80.39
N ALA A 11 -42.27 20.73 81.14
CA ALA A 11 -41.34 21.78 80.71
C ALA A 11 -39.90 21.26 80.55
N LEU A 12 -39.44 20.40 81.47
CA LEU A 12 -38.11 19.78 81.38
C LEU A 12 -37.99 18.87 80.14
N LEU A 13 -39.00 18.04 79.86
CA LEU A 13 -39.03 17.16 78.69
C LEU A 13 -39.05 17.94 77.36
N ILE A 14 -39.80 19.04 77.30
CA ILE A 14 -39.85 19.92 76.13
C ILE A 14 -38.47 20.58 75.92
N VAL A 15 -37.87 21.18 76.96
CA VAL A 15 -36.55 21.80 76.86
C VAL A 15 -35.47 20.78 76.48
N LEU A 16 -35.48 19.59 77.07
CA LEU A 16 -34.53 18.53 76.72
C LEU A 16 -34.68 18.10 75.26
N THR A 17 -35.92 17.99 74.76
CA THR A 17 -36.21 17.62 73.37
C THR A 17 -35.77 18.73 72.40
N PHE A 18 -35.97 20.00 72.77
CA PHE A 18 -35.45 21.15 72.00
C PHE A 18 -33.92 21.19 71.97
N VAL A 19 -33.25 20.88 73.08
CA VAL A 19 -31.78 20.80 73.13
C VAL A 19 -31.26 19.64 72.27
N VAL A 20 -31.91 18.48 72.32
CA VAL A 20 -31.54 17.32 71.48
C VAL A 20 -31.77 17.62 70.00
N LEU A 21 -32.90 18.25 69.64
CA LEU A 21 -33.18 18.69 68.26
C LEU A 21 -32.17 19.73 67.79
N LEU A 22 -31.86 20.73 68.61
CA LEU A 22 -30.89 21.77 68.27
C LEU A 22 -29.50 21.15 68.06
N THR A 23 -29.07 20.28 68.97
CA THR A 23 -27.76 19.58 68.89
C THR A 23 -27.70 18.67 67.66
N GLY A 24 -28.78 17.93 67.37
CA GLY A 24 -28.89 17.12 66.17
C GLY A 24 -28.79 17.96 64.90
N LEU A 25 -29.41 19.15 64.88
CA LEU A 25 -29.36 20.08 63.76
C LEU A 25 -27.96 20.70 63.59
N THR A 26 -27.26 21.06 64.67
CA THR A 26 -25.87 21.54 64.60
C THR A 26 -24.92 20.45 64.12
N VAL A 27 -25.04 19.22 64.61
CA VAL A 27 -24.20 18.09 64.15
C VAL A 27 -24.48 17.79 62.67
N ALA A 28 -25.74 17.78 62.24
CA ALA A 28 -26.10 17.59 60.84
C ALA A 28 -25.55 18.70 59.94
N TYR A 29 -25.62 19.96 60.39
CA TYR A 29 -25.04 21.10 59.68
C TYR A 29 -23.52 20.99 59.57
N LEU A 30 -22.81 20.69 60.66
CA LEU A 30 -21.35 20.54 60.66
C LEU A 30 -20.89 19.34 59.82
N SER A 31 -21.63 18.23 59.86
CA SER A 31 -21.38 17.07 59.00
C SER A 31 -21.51 17.43 57.52
N ARG A 32 -22.61 18.10 57.14
CA ARG A 32 -22.84 18.56 55.76
C ARG A 32 -21.79 19.59 55.31
N ALA A 33 -21.44 20.54 56.16
CA ALA A 33 -20.42 21.55 55.86
C ALA A 33 -19.03 20.91 55.67
N THR A 34 -18.69 19.90 56.48
CA THR A 34 -17.41 19.16 56.35
C THR A 34 -17.38 18.34 55.06
N GLY A 35 -18.49 17.66 54.72
CA GLY A 35 -18.62 16.93 53.45
C GLY A 35 -18.48 17.84 52.23
N HIS A 36 -19.19 18.98 52.22
CA HIS A 36 -19.07 19.97 51.13
C HIS A 36 -17.66 20.55 51.01
N ARG A 37 -16.99 20.80 52.14
CA ARG A 37 -15.61 21.30 52.12
C ARG A 37 -14.64 20.26 51.55
N GLN A 38 -14.79 18.99 51.90
CA GLN A 38 -13.98 17.91 51.32
C GLN A 38 -14.21 17.76 49.81
N LEU A 39 -15.47 17.83 49.35
CA LEU A 39 -15.81 17.82 47.93
C LEU A 39 -15.20 19.02 47.20
N ALA A 40 -15.33 20.22 47.76
CA ALA A 40 -14.75 21.44 47.20
C ALA A 40 -13.22 21.35 47.10
N TYR A 41 -12.54 20.82 48.13
CA TYR A 41 -11.09 20.57 48.08
C TYR A 41 -10.73 19.52 47.04
N GLY A 42 -11.53 18.46 46.90
CA GLY A 42 -11.36 17.45 45.85
C GLY A 42 -11.42 18.07 44.46
N SER A 43 -12.48 18.82 44.17
CA SER A 43 -12.66 19.52 42.89
C SER A 43 -11.56 20.55 42.61
N TYR A 44 -11.15 21.31 43.62
CA TYR A 44 -10.07 22.30 43.48
C TYR A 44 -8.72 21.65 43.18
N ASN A 45 -8.38 20.56 43.88
CA ASN A 45 -7.14 19.82 43.64
C ASN A 45 -7.14 19.13 42.27
N GLN A 46 -8.29 18.63 41.82
CA GLN A 46 -8.45 18.11 40.47
C GLN A 46 -8.21 19.21 39.43
N PHE A 47 -8.83 20.38 39.58
CA PHE A 47 -8.61 21.50 38.68
C PHE A 47 -7.14 21.92 38.61
N LYS A 48 -6.44 21.98 39.76
CA LYS A 48 -4.99 22.24 39.80
C LYS A 48 -4.17 21.20 39.03
N ALA A 49 -4.50 19.92 39.21
CA ALA A 49 -3.82 18.84 38.51
C ALA A 49 -4.07 18.92 36.99
N ASP A 50 -5.28 19.25 36.57
CA ASP A 50 -5.65 19.39 35.16
C ASP A 50 -4.93 20.58 34.51
N GLN A 51 -4.86 21.73 35.20
CA GLN A 51 -4.09 22.89 34.73
C GLN A 51 -2.59 22.59 34.62
N LEU A 52 -2.02 21.89 35.62
CA LEU A 52 -0.63 21.46 35.57
C LEU A 52 -0.38 20.50 34.41
N ALA A 53 -1.28 19.55 34.14
CA ALA A 53 -1.17 18.60 33.04
C ALA A 53 -1.28 19.29 31.66
N ALA A 54 -2.17 20.28 31.52
CA ALA A 54 -2.26 21.09 30.31
C ALA A 54 -0.95 21.86 30.06
N SER A 55 -0.43 22.55 31.07
CA SER A 55 0.86 23.27 30.98
C SER A 55 2.03 22.33 30.69
N ALA A 56 2.07 21.14 31.29
CA ALA A 56 3.08 20.13 31.01
C ALA A 56 3.02 19.65 29.54
N THR A 57 1.80 19.48 29.01
CA THR A 57 1.58 19.09 27.61
C THR A 57 2.05 20.19 26.66
N ASP A 58 1.75 21.45 26.95
CA ASP A 58 2.21 22.59 26.15
C ASP A 58 3.74 22.70 26.14
N ASN A 59 4.39 22.47 27.28
CA ASN A 59 5.86 22.40 27.35
C ASN A 59 6.43 21.28 26.46
N ILE A 60 5.86 20.06 26.54
CA ILE A 60 6.30 18.93 25.72
C ILE A 60 6.09 19.20 24.22
N ILE A 61 4.93 19.74 23.83
CA ILE A 61 4.63 20.10 22.43
C ILE A 61 5.54 21.23 21.96
N GLY A 62 5.80 22.23 22.82
CA GLY A 62 6.72 23.33 22.54
C GLY A 62 8.13 22.82 22.26
N ASP A 63 8.64 21.92 23.10
CA ASP A 63 9.96 21.31 22.90
C ASP A 63 10.02 20.53 21.57
N LEU A 64 9.01 19.70 21.26
CA LEU A 64 8.96 18.96 20.00
C LEU A 64 8.90 19.89 18.76
N ARG A 65 8.15 20.99 18.84
CA ARG A 65 8.10 21.99 17.76
C ARG A 65 9.44 22.68 17.58
N GLN A 66 10.11 23.02 18.68
CA GLN A 66 11.44 23.63 18.64
C GLN A 66 12.48 22.64 18.11
N GLU A 67 12.39 21.35 18.46
CA GLU A 67 13.23 20.28 17.91
C GLU A 67 13.05 20.16 16.39
N ILE A 68 11.81 20.15 15.88
CA ILE A 68 11.53 20.16 14.43
C ILE A 68 12.14 21.38 13.76
N ALA A 69 12.01 22.56 14.37
CA ALA A 69 12.57 23.80 13.84
C ALA A 69 14.10 23.82 13.84
N ASN A 70 14.73 23.31 14.89
CA ASN A 70 16.20 23.18 15.01
C ASN A 70 16.75 22.14 14.03
N GLY A 71 16.01 21.05 13.80
CA GLY A 71 16.40 19.93 12.95
C GLY A 71 16.03 20.07 11.47
N SER A 72 15.47 21.22 11.06
CA SER A 72 14.96 21.43 9.71
C SER A 72 15.30 22.81 9.15
N THR A 73 15.47 22.89 7.84
CA THR A 73 15.49 24.14 7.11
C THR A 73 14.05 24.54 6.77
N ARG A 74 13.60 25.71 7.25
CA ARG A 74 12.25 26.24 6.97
C ARG A 74 12.21 26.86 5.58
N ARG A 75 11.36 26.35 4.69
CA ARG A 75 11.10 26.90 3.35
C ARG A 75 9.66 27.39 3.23
N SER A 76 9.47 28.61 2.76
CA SER A 76 8.14 29.19 2.51
C SER A 76 7.69 28.90 1.09
N TYR A 77 6.40 28.58 0.94
CA TYR A 77 5.73 28.41 -0.34
C TYR A 77 4.47 29.29 -0.35
N GLY A 78 4.17 29.93 -1.48
CA GLY A 78 3.07 30.88 -1.62
C GLY A 78 3.48 32.35 -1.42
N SER A 79 2.50 33.24 -1.41
CA SER A 79 2.68 34.68 -1.16
C SER A 79 1.53 35.23 -0.32
N GLY A 80 1.81 36.26 0.50
CA GLY A 80 0.81 36.90 1.37
C GLY A 80 0.27 35.98 2.47
N GLU A 81 -1.04 36.02 2.69
CA GLU A 81 -1.77 35.26 3.73
C GLU A 81 -1.80 33.74 3.49
N ASN A 82 -1.49 33.28 2.27
CA ASN A 82 -1.42 31.85 1.92
C ASN A 82 0.00 31.27 2.02
N THR A 83 0.88 31.89 2.80
CA THR A 83 2.25 31.38 3.00
C THR A 83 2.23 30.12 3.85
N CYS A 84 2.60 28.97 3.28
CA CYS A 84 2.83 27.76 4.05
C CYS A 84 4.34 27.53 4.27
N TYR A 85 4.68 27.01 5.45
CA TYR A 85 6.05 26.65 5.78
C TYR A 85 6.22 25.14 5.71
N VAL A 86 7.18 24.68 4.90
CA VAL A 86 7.63 23.30 4.88
C VAL A 86 8.96 23.23 5.61
N TYR A 87 9.02 22.40 6.65
CA TYR A 87 10.24 22.09 7.37
C TYR A 87 10.90 20.90 6.69
N ILE A 88 12.03 21.16 6.02
CA ILE A 88 12.81 20.13 5.33
C ILE A 88 13.91 19.67 6.29
N PRO A 89 13.92 18.41 6.75
CA PRO A 89 14.92 17.92 7.69
C PRO A 89 16.35 18.16 7.18
N THR A 90 17.24 18.65 8.04
CA THR A 90 18.65 18.92 7.69
C THR A 90 19.46 17.65 7.46
N GLY A 91 18.94 16.51 7.91
CA GLY A 91 19.47 15.18 7.63
C GLY A 91 18.35 14.14 7.59
N SER A 92 18.55 13.05 6.86
CA SER A 92 17.58 11.95 6.73
C SER A 92 17.19 11.34 8.08
N ALA A 93 18.12 11.29 9.03
CA ALA A 93 17.88 10.81 10.38
C ALA A 93 16.89 11.67 11.18
N ASN A 94 16.71 12.95 10.82
CA ASN A 94 15.79 13.88 11.50
C ASN A 94 14.36 13.82 10.95
N MET A 95 14.12 13.02 9.91
CA MET A 95 12.79 12.86 9.30
C MET A 95 11.87 11.93 10.11
N VAL A 96 12.43 11.14 11.03
CA VAL A 96 11.71 10.17 11.85
C VAL A 96 11.94 10.45 13.34
N PRO A 97 10.99 10.10 14.23
CA PRO A 97 11.19 10.22 15.67
C PRO A 97 12.44 9.43 16.10
N GLN A 98 13.42 10.12 16.69
CA GLN A 98 14.62 9.50 17.22
C GLN A 98 14.44 9.12 18.68
N ARG A 99 14.98 7.96 19.07
CA ARG A 99 14.86 7.48 20.45
C ARG A 99 15.82 8.21 21.37
N SER A 100 15.33 8.66 22.53
CA SER A 100 16.15 9.23 23.61
C SER A 100 15.66 8.78 24.98
N GLY A 101 16.60 8.44 25.88
CA GLY A 101 16.29 8.02 27.24
C GLY A 101 15.54 6.68 27.35
N ASN A 102 15.43 5.91 26.27
CA ASN A 102 14.71 4.63 26.22
C ASN A 102 15.64 3.42 25.96
N VAL A 103 15.22 2.25 26.43
CA VAL A 103 15.82 0.92 26.18
C VAL A 103 15.37 0.33 24.84
N ALA A 104 16.30 -0.36 24.15
CA ALA A 104 16.06 -0.96 22.83
C ALA A 104 14.92 -1.99 22.81
N ALA A 105 14.65 -2.65 23.95
CA ALA A 105 13.64 -3.69 24.10
C ALA A 105 12.18 -3.20 24.02
N ILE A 106 11.94 -1.89 23.91
CA ILE A 106 10.59 -1.29 23.82
C ILE A 106 10.46 -0.57 22.47
N PRO A 107 9.92 -1.23 21.41
CA PRO A 107 10.00 -0.72 20.05
C PRO A 107 9.29 0.63 19.82
N GLY A 108 8.16 0.86 20.47
CA GLY A 108 7.36 2.09 20.28
C GLY A 108 7.72 3.23 21.21
N LEU A 109 8.54 3.03 22.25
CA LEU A 109 8.89 4.10 23.19
C LEU A 109 10.00 4.96 22.57
N ILE A 110 9.69 6.20 22.26
CA ILE A 110 10.64 7.12 21.65
C ILE A 110 11.34 7.92 22.72
N ARG A 111 10.62 8.39 23.74
CA ARG A 111 11.19 9.29 24.73
C ARG A 111 10.56 9.15 26.10
N ARG A 112 11.31 9.44 27.15
CA ARG A 112 10.78 9.67 28.49
C ARG A 112 11.50 10.85 29.17
N SER A 113 10.89 11.42 30.20
CA SER A 113 11.62 12.30 31.12
C SER A 113 12.69 11.51 31.86
N VAL A 114 13.94 11.96 31.80
CA VAL A 114 15.10 11.27 32.38
C VAL A 114 16.14 12.27 32.86
N ALA A 115 16.85 11.95 33.94
CA ALA A 115 17.96 12.75 34.43
C ALA A 115 19.23 11.90 34.66
N PRO A 116 20.40 12.30 34.12
CA PRO A 116 20.61 13.37 33.13
C PRO A 116 20.05 12.99 31.74
N ASP A 117 19.51 13.96 31.00
CA ASP A 117 19.05 13.77 29.62
C ASP A 117 20.13 14.22 28.63
N ASN A 118 20.94 13.29 28.16
CA ASN A 118 22.03 13.53 27.21
C ASN A 118 21.55 13.40 25.74
N ILE A 119 20.37 13.91 25.43
CA ILE A 119 19.85 13.91 24.05
C ILE A 119 20.74 14.76 23.14
N ALA A 120 21.07 14.24 21.95
CA ALA A 120 21.85 14.95 20.96
C ALA A 120 21.00 16.02 20.24
N PHE A 121 21.65 17.10 19.79
CA PHE A 121 21.03 18.10 18.91
C PHE A 121 20.48 17.44 17.64
N PRO A 122 19.26 17.77 17.16
CA PRO A 122 18.42 18.93 17.50
C PRO A 122 17.49 18.76 18.72
N GLY A 123 17.52 17.60 19.38
CA GLY A 123 16.67 17.30 20.52
C GLY A 123 16.92 18.23 21.71
N LEU A 124 15.83 18.61 22.38
CA LEU A 124 15.90 19.42 23.61
C LEU A 124 15.81 18.53 24.83
N PRO A 125 16.60 18.71 25.91
CA PRO A 125 16.56 17.86 27.10
C PRO A 125 15.24 17.99 27.89
N SER A 126 14.84 16.93 28.58
CA SER A 126 13.56 16.85 29.32
C SER A 126 13.48 17.72 30.57
N LEU A 127 14.63 18.23 31.04
CA LEU A 127 14.78 19.01 32.28
C LEU A 127 14.23 18.29 33.53
N ALA A 128 14.28 16.94 33.53
CA ALA A 128 13.90 16.15 34.69
C ALA A 128 14.96 16.23 35.80
N SER A 129 14.52 16.06 37.03
CA SER A 129 15.38 15.87 38.20
C SER A 129 15.66 14.38 38.41
N PRO A 130 16.77 13.98 39.07
CA PRO A 130 17.11 12.58 39.33
C PRO A 130 16.24 11.96 40.45
N VAL A 131 14.92 12.02 40.27
CA VAL A 131 13.91 11.48 41.19
C VAL A 131 12.90 10.71 40.35
N ASN A 132 12.89 9.39 40.52
CA ASN A 132 12.04 8.51 39.72
C ASN A 132 10.55 8.64 40.11
N SER A 133 9.65 8.48 39.13
CA SER A 133 8.21 8.49 39.40
C SER A 133 7.66 7.22 40.03
N SER A 134 8.38 6.10 39.92
CA SER A 134 7.98 4.84 40.54
C SER A 134 8.32 4.80 42.04
N PRO A 135 7.51 4.09 42.84
CA PRO A 135 7.79 3.92 44.27
C PRO A 135 9.06 3.09 44.48
N LEU A 136 9.83 3.42 45.52
CA LEU A 136 10.98 2.62 45.95
C LEU A 136 10.56 1.24 46.45
N ASP A 137 9.39 1.14 47.10
CA ASP A 137 8.73 -0.12 47.46
C ASP A 137 7.43 -0.29 46.64
N PRO A 138 7.46 -1.08 45.55
CA PRO A 138 6.27 -1.34 44.74
C PRO A 138 5.13 -2.04 45.47
N ALA A 139 5.38 -2.75 46.58
CA ALA A 139 4.35 -3.43 47.35
C ALA A 139 3.50 -2.45 48.19
N HIS A 140 4.07 -1.28 48.55
CA HIS A 140 3.42 -0.26 49.37
C HIS A 140 3.62 1.14 48.77
N PRO A 141 2.99 1.45 47.63
CA PRO A 141 3.15 2.75 46.98
C PRO A 141 2.59 3.89 47.86
N ASN A 142 3.35 4.97 47.99
CA ASN A 142 2.88 6.15 48.70
C ASN A 142 1.92 6.96 47.83
N ARG A 143 1.12 7.82 48.47
CA ARG A 143 0.22 8.74 47.75
C ARG A 143 1.04 9.69 46.88
N GLY A 144 0.89 9.58 45.57
CA GLY A 144 1.59 10.40 44.58
C GLY A 144 2.67 9.67 43.79
N ASP A 145 2.91 8.39 44.08
CA ASP A 145 3.78 7.51 43.29
C ASP A 145 3.02 6.93 42.08
N VAL A 146 3.76 6.63 41.01
CA VAL A 146 3.22 6.04 39.78
C VAL A 146 3.94 4.72 39.52
N THR A 147 3.28 3.59 39.86
CA THR A 147 3.85 2.25 39.64
C THR A 147 4.18 1.99 38.17
N THR A 148 5.17 1.14 37.90
CA THR A 148 5.52 0.72 36.53
C THR A 148 4.34 0.04 35.82
N ALA A 149 3.54 -0.73 36.56
CA ALA A 149 2.27 -1.27 36.06
C ALA A 149 1.28 -0.17 35.64
N ARG A 150 1.19 0.94 36.39
CA ARG A 150 0.33 2.08 36.03
C ARG A 150 0.83 2.77 34.76
N TRP A 151 2.14 2.87 34.57
CA TRP A 151 2.74 3.40 33.34
C TRP A 151 2.33 2.58 32.12
N ASN A 152 2.32 1.24 32.22
CA ASN A 152 1.96 0.38 31.09
C ASN A 152 0.46 0.02 30.99
N LYS A 153 -0.44 0.81 31.59
CA LYS A 153 -1.90 0.63 31.40
C LYS A 153 -2.37 0.71 29.95
N HIS A 154 -1.55 1.31 29.07
CA HIS A 154 -1.81 1.42 27.65
C HIS A 154 -1.33 0.20 26.83
N TYR A 155 -0.60 -0.76 27.41
CA TYR A 155 -0.09 -1.96 26.71
C TYR A 155 0.76 -1.65 25.45
N LEU A 156 1.54 -0.57 25.47
CA LEU A 156 2.54 -0.30 24.40
C LEU A 156 3.94 -0.74 24.83
N VAL A 157 4.13 -1.05 26.12
CA VAL A 157 5.35 -1.68 26.61
C VAL A 157 5.10 -3.19 26.69
N PRO A 158 6.02 -4.02 26.17
CA PRO A 158 5.94 -5.46 26.34
C PRO A 158 5.75 -5.83 27.81
N LYS A 159 4.97 -6.88 28.06
CA LYS A 159 4.67 -7.35 29.41
C LYS A 159 5.72 -8.32 29.92
N ALA A 160 5.94 -8.34 31.23
CA ALA A 160 6.78 -9.34 31.89
C ALA A 160 6.16 -10.74 31.79
N ASN A 161 4.86 -10.87 32.11
CA ASN A 161 4.11 -12.12 31.98
C ASN A 161 3.12 -12.02 30.82
N THR A 162 3.37 -12.75 29.73
CA THR A 162 2.53 -12.73 28.53
C THR A 162 1.30 -13.63 28.64
N ALA A 163 1.17 -14.42 29.70
CA ALA A 163 0.08 -15.39 29.89
C ALA A 163 -1.15 -14.82 30.62
N ASP A 164 -1.08 -13.60 31.15
CA ASP A 164 -2.18 -12.97 31.88
C ASP A 164 -2.63 -11.64 31.26
N ASP A 165 -3.53 -10.93 31.93
CA ASP A 165 -4.00 -9.59 31.57
C ASP A 165 -3.39 -8.46 32.43
N SER A 166 -2.37 -8.76 33.24
CA SER A 166 -1.66 -7.75 34.06
C SER A 166 -1.02 -6.67 33.18
N THR A 167 -0.65 -5.55 33.78
CA THR A 167 0.04 -4.43 33.11
C THR A 167 1.51 -4.36 33.49
N ASP A 168 2.06 -5.34 34.21
CA ASP A 168 3.48 -5.33 34.60
C ASP A 168 4.37 -5.33 33.34
N PRO A 169 5.15 -4.25 33.10
CA PRO A 169 6.03 -4.19 31.95
C PRO A 169 7.24 -5.12 32.14
N ILE A 170 7.94 -5.42 31.05
CA ILE A 170 9.25 -6.09 31.11
C ILE A 170 10.20 -5.38 32.07
N ALA A 171 11.13 -6.13 32.68
CA ALA A 171 12.05 -5.63 33.69
C ALA A 171 12.91 -4.44 33.21
N ASP A 172 13.20 -4.38 31.90
CA ASP A 172 13.98 -3.29 31.28
C ASP A 172 13.25 -1.94 31.28
N PHE A 173 11.93 -1.92 31.51
CA PHE A 173 11.19 -0.67 31.60
C PHE A 173 11.51 0.06 32.91
N ILE A 174 12.24 1.17 32.79
CA ILE A 174 12.45 2.12 33.88
C ILE A 174 11.41 3.24 33.74
N ALA A 175 10.69 3.54 34.83
CA ALA A 175 9.70 4.60 34.85
C ALA A 175 10.35 5.97 34.63
N PRO A 176 9.64 6.96 34.07
CA PRO A 176 10.18 8.30 33.85
C PRO A 176 10.49 9.04 35.16
N ASP A 177 11.42 9.98 35.11
CA ASP A 177 11.79 10.84 36.23
C ASP A 177 10.91 12.10 36.31
N TRP A 178 10.81 12.70 37.49
CA TRP A 178 9.99 13.89 37.72
C TRP A 178 10.61 15.16 37.14
N VAL A 179 9.82 15.87 36.34
CA VAL A 179 10.04 17.27 35.98
C VAL A 179 9.29 18.15 36.98
N PHE A 180 10.00 19.05 37.65
CA PHE A 180 9.42 19.94 38.65
C PHE A 180 9.09 21.30 38.03
N VAL A 181 7.90 21.80 38.36
CA VAL A 181 7.41 23.11 37.95
C VAL A 181 7.50 24.05 39.14
N VAL A 182 8.15 25.19 38.94
CA VAL A 182 8.38 26.23 39.94
C VAL A 182 7.61 27.50 39.60
N SER A 183 7.27 28.28 40.63
CA SER A 183 6.59 29.58 40.53
C SER A 183 7.53 30.77 40.31
N ASP A 184 8.79 30.51 39.98
CA ASP A 184 9.81 31.55 39.80
C ASP A 184 9.54 32.38 38.54
N PRO A 185 9.24 33.69 38.67
CA PRO A 185 8.95 34.57 37.52
C PRO A 185 10.16 34.77 36.60
N ASP A 186 11.38 34.54 37.08
CA ASP A 186 12.60 34.70 36.30
C ASP A 186 12.98 33.42 35.51
N ASN A 187 12.21 32.34 35.65
CA ASN A 187 12.48 31.07 34.99
C ASN A 187 12.05 31.09 33.50
N GLN A 188 13.04 31.11 32.60
CA GLN A 188 12.83 31.11 31.15
C GLN A 188 12.61 29.71 30.53
N SER A 189 12.72 28.64 31.33
CA SER A 189 12.59 27.24 30.88
C SER A 189 11.14 26.73 30.96
N GLY A 190 10.15 27.58 30.70
CA GLY A 190 8.73 27.21 30.79
C GLY A 190 8.30 26.81 32.20
N GLY A 191 8.91 27.43 33.22
CA GLY A 191 8.66 27.13 34.63
C GLY A 191 9.28 25.83 35.13
N ARG A 192 10.09 25.12 34.33
CA ARG A 192 10.71 23.84 34.69
C ARG A 192 12.07 24.05 35.35
N ARG A 193 12.40 23.26 36.37
CA ARG A 193 13.71 23.32 37.05
C ARG A 193 14.22 21.93 37.42
N VAL A 194 15.48 21.67 37.10
CA VAL A 194 16.22 20.49 37.59
C VAL A 194 16.63 20.76 39.03
N LEU A 195 16.24 19.87 39.93
CA LEU A 195 16.46 19.96 41.37
C LEU A 195 17.47 18.91 41.83
N THR A 196 18.41 19.33 42.68
CA THR A 196 19.33 18.45 43.41
C THR A 196 18.99 18.39 44.91
N ALA A 197 18.11 19.26 45.38
CA ALA A 197 17.60 19.32 46.74
C ALA A 197 16.15 19.85 46.75
N PRO A 198 15.37 19.66 47.83
CA PRO A 198 14.02 20.21 47.93
C PRO A 198 13.99 21.73 47.76
N ASP A 199 13.08 22.23 46.93
CA ASP A 199 12.90 23.67 46.62
C ASP A 199 11.47 24.11 47.01
N PRO A 200 11.32 25.14 47.87
CA PRO A 200 10.01 25.62 48.30
C PRO A 200 9.19 26.31 47.20
N GLN A 201 9.82 26.68 46.07
CA GLN A 201 9.13 27.32 44.94
C GLN A 201 8.39 26.32 44.04
N VAL A 202 8.54 25.01 44.28
CA VAL A 202 7.87 23.94 43.54
C VAL A 202 6.36 24.00 43.76
N ILE A 203 5.62 24.18 42.67
CA ILE A 203 4.16 24.22 42.65
C ILE A 203 3.53 22.93 42.11
N GLY A 204 4.33 22.10 41.44
CA GLY A 204 3.86 20.85 40.86
C GLY A 204 4.99 20.00 40.28
N ARG A 205 4.66 18.76 39.91
CA ARG A 205 5.56 17.86 39.19
C ARG A 205 4.78 17.06 38.16
N TYR A 206 5.44 16.76 37.05
CA TYR A 206 4.91 15.86 36.03
C TYR A 206 6.02 14.95 35.51
N ALA A 207 5.64 13.84 34.90
CA ALA A 207 6.55 12.89 34.29
C ALA A 207 5.89 12.42 32.98
N TYR A 208 6.69 12.06 31.97
CA TYR A 208 6.12 11.73 30.67
C TYR A 208 6.89 10.62 29.94
N ALA A 209 6.16 9.91 29.09
CA ALA A 209 6.68 8.95 28.12
C ALA A 209 5.95 9.18 26.78
N ILE A 210 6.71 9.22 25.69
CA ILE A 210 6.24 9.49 24.33
C ILE A 210 6.42 8.23 23.51
N TYR A 211 5.33 7.75 22.93
CA TYR A 211 5.31 6.55 22.10
C TYR A 211 5.04 6.93 20.64
N ASP A 212 5.76 6.32 19.70
CA ASP A 212 5.43 6.36 18.29
C ASP A 212 4.35 5.32 17.99
N VAL A 213 3.20 5.81 17.56
CA VAL A 213 2.05 4.99 17.15
C VAL A 213 1.80 5.05 15.64
N GLY A 214 2.59 5.81 14.89
CA GLY A 214 2.41 6.02 13.46
C GLY A 214 2.67 4.79 12.60
N GLY A 215 3.48 3.85 13.09
CA GLY A 215 3.73 2.55 12.45
C GLY A 215 2.81 1.41 12.91
N LEU A 216 1.85 1.68 13.80
CA LEU A 216 0.93 0.67 14.32
C LEU A 216 -0.29 0.48 13.41
N LEU A 217 -0.89 -0.69 13.50
CA LEU A 217 -2.03 -1.06 12.68
C LEU A 217 -3.33 -0.43 13.22
N ASP A 218 -4.04 0.36 12.42
CA ASP A 218 -5.32 0.94 12.88
C ASP A 218 -6.42 -0.10 12.88
N VAL A 219 -6.82 -0.51 14.08
CA VAL A 219 -7.83 -1.54 14.31
C VAL A 219 -9.24 -1.10 13.87
N ASN A 220 -9.47 0.20 13.63
CA ASN A 220 -10.70 0.70 13.00
C ASN A 220 -10.80 0.40 11.51
N VAL A 221 -9.76 -0.16 10.89
CA VAL A 221 -9.81 -0.54 9.48
C VAL A 221 -9.24 -1.94 9.28
N ALA A 222 -8.23 -2.30 10.06
CA ALA A 222 -7.44 -3.50 9.82
C ALA A 222 -8.23 -4.80 9.91
N GLY A 223 -7.84 -5.77 9.08
CA GLY A 223 -8.37 -7.13 9.08
C GLY A 223 -9.57 -7.34 8.15
N TYR A 224 -9.62 -8.54 7.58
CA TYR A 224 -10.69 -9.06 6.73
C TYR A 224 -11.31 -10.34 7.34
N PRO A 225 -12.61 -10.62 7.08
CA PRO A 225 -13.30 -11.76 7.67
C PRO A 225 -13.03 -13.07 6.89
N SER A 226 -13.24 -14.22 7.53
CA SER A 226 -13.01 -15.56 6.96
C SER A 226 -13.85 -15.90 5.72
N GLY A 227 -14.97 -15.22 5.50
CA GLY A 227 -15.89 -15.47 4.38
C GLY A 227 -15.48 -14.84 3.03
N THR A 228 -14.36 -14.12 2.96
CA THR A 228 -13.87 -13.53 1.69
C THR A 228 -13.17 -14.57 0.83
N THR A 229 -13.34 -14.51 -0.49
CA THR A 229 -12.59 -15.35 -1.43
C THR A 229 -11.14 -14.92 -1.54
N ILE A 230 -10.27 -15.81 -2.05
CA ILE A 230 -8.86 -15.48 -2.31
C ILE A 230 -8.73 -14.24 -3.21
N ALA A 231 -9.56 -14.11 -4.24
CA ALA A 231 -9.56 -12.94 -5.13
C ALA A 231 -9.98 -11.63 -4.42
N GLN A 232 -10.76 -11.73 -3.33
CA GLN A 232 -11.15 -10.59 -2.51
C GLN A 232 -10.05 -10.22 -1.50
N SER A 233 -9.45 -11.21 -0.83
CA SER A 233 -8.40 -11.02 0.18
C SER A 233 -6.99 -10.84 -0.39
N SER A 234 -6.74 -11.20 -1.66
CA SER A 234 -5.44 -11.02 -2.34
C SER A 234 -5.14 -9.55 -2.68
N ARG A 235 -6.08 -8.64 -2.43
CA ARG A 235 -5.92 -7.19 -2.64
C ARG A 235 -5.03 -6.56 -1.57
N LYS A 236 -3.73 -6.77 -1.72
CA LYS A 236 -2.69 -6.17 -0.86
C LYS A 236 -2.59 -4.66 -1.16
N GLY A 237 -2.50 -3.83 -0.12
CA GLY A 237 -2.24 -2.40 -0.23
C GLY A 237 -3.20 -1.47 0.52
N SER A 238 -4.36 -2.00 0.97
CA SER A 238 -5.25 -1.34 1.94
C SER A 238 -5.16 -2.05 3.29
N LEU A 239 -5.24 -1.28 4.38
CA LEU A 239 -5.25 -1.81 5.73
C LEU A 239 -6.41 -2.77 5.99
N ALA A 240 -7.54 -2.60 5.31
CA ALA A 240 -8.70 -3.49 5.45
C ALA A 240 -8.45 -4.94 5.00
N TYR A 241 -7.36 -5.19 4.27
CA TYR A 241 -6.93 -6.53 3.90
C TYR A 241 -5.62 -6.95 4.61
N ALA A 242 -5.24 -6.25 5.69
CA ALA A 242 -4.13 -6.66 6.52
C ALA A 242 -4.42 -8.01 7.19
N ASP A 243 -3.48 -8.95 7.07
CA ASP A 243 -3.57 -10.24 7.73
C ASP A 243 -3.17 -10.11 9.21
N LEU A 244 -4.17 -10.15 10.10
CA LEU A 244 -3.95 -10.02 11.55
C LEU A 244 -3.41 -11.30 12.19
N THR A 245 -3.44 -12.43 11.47
CA THR A 245 -2.82 -13.68 11.93
C THR A 245 -1.30 -13.63 11.82
N ALA A 246 -0.77 -12.64 11.09
CA ALA A 246 0.66 -12.42 10.88
C ALA A 246 1.28 -11.35 11.81
N LEU A 247 0.64 -11.02 12.95
CA LEU A 247 1.12 -10.03 13.94
C LEU A 247 2.28 -10.54 14.82
N GLY A 248 3.34 -11.05 14.18
CA GLY A 248 4.57 -11.49 14.83
C GLY A 248 4.32 -12.49 15.95
N ASN A 249 4.89 -12.22 17.13
CA ASN A 249 4.78 -13.10 18.31
C ASN A 249 3.38 -13.14 18.94
N TYR A 250 2.48 -12.21 18.58
CA TYR A 250 1.14 -12.11 19.16
C TYR A 250 0.08 -12.01 18.06
N PRO A 251 -0.10 -13.07 17.26
CA PRO A 251 -1.10 -13.12 16.21
C PRO A 251 -2.52 -12.98 16.79
N ILE A 252 -3.42 -12.34 16.03
CA ILE A 252 -4.85 -12.38 16.31
C ILE A 252 -5.43 -13.55 15.55
N HIS A 253 -5.96 -14.52 16.27
CA HIS A 253 -6.40 -15.78 15.68
C HIS A 253 -7.81 -15.68 15.09
N ASN A 254 -8.07 -16.47 14.05
CA ASN A 254 -9.37 -16.57 13.42
C ASN A 254 -9.79 -18.03 13.15
N GLY A 255 -9.71 -18.87 14.18
CA GLY A 255 -10.15 -20.27 14.13
C GLY A 255 -9.03 -21.28 13.84
N GLU A 256 -7.81 -20.82 13.59
CA GLU A 256 -6.66 -21.71 13.41
C GLU A 256 -6.41 -22.49 14.71
N GLY A 257 -6.17 -23.79 14.60
CA GLY A 257 -5.92 -24.66 15.76
C GLY A 257 -7.07 -24.77 16.75
N GLY A 258 -8.31 -24.44 16.35
CA GLY A 258 -9.48 -24.45 17.24
C GLY A 258 -9.62 -23.21 18.12
N SER A 259 -8.85 -22.16 17.84
CA SER A 259 -8.92 -20.86 18.51
C SER A 259 -10.27 -20.16 18.31
N ALA A 260 -10.53 -19.12 19.11
CA ALA A 260 -11.68 -18.25 18.88
C ALA A 260 -11.52 -17.46 17.57
N TYR A 261 -12.63 -17.22 16.86
CA TYR A 261 -12.67 -16.42 15.64
C TYR A 261 -12.61 -14.92 15.96
N GLN A 262 -11.46 -14.44 16.44
CA GLN A 262 -11.30 -13.08 16.99
C GLN A 262 -11.37 -12.02 15.88
N ILE A 263 -10.79 -12.29 14.71
CA ILE A 263 -10.85 -11.36 13.56
C ILE A 263 -12.30 -11.21 13.08
N ASP A 264 -13.04 -12.30 12.91
CA ASP A 264 -14.45 -12.24 12.48
C ASP A 264 -15.31 -11.47 13.47
N ARG A 265 -15.07 -11.61 14.78
CA ARG A 265 -15.78 -10.82 15.81
C ARG A 265 -15.45 -9.34 15.70
N LEU A 266 -14.18 -9.00 15.55
CA LEU A 266 -13.71 -7.61 15.40
C LEU A 266 -14.30 -6.95 14.15
N VAL A 267 -14.14 -7.59 12.99
CA VAL A 267 -14.62 -7.07 11.71
C VAL A 267 -16.15 -6.96 11.71
N GLY A 268 -16.86 -7.95 12.25
CA GLY A 268 -18.32 -7.90 12.33
C GLY A 268 -18.84 -6.86 13.32
N TRP A 269 -18.16 -6.65 14.46
CA TRP A 269 -18.56 -5.64 15.45
C TRP A 269 -18.37 -4.23 14.87
N ARG A 270 -17.23 -3.99 14.23
CA ARG A 270 -16.90 -2.72 13.60
C ARG A 270 -17.83 -2.42 12.43
N ASN A 271 -18.07 -3.39 11.56
CA ASN A 271 -18.87 -3.21 10.34
C ASN A 271 -20.28 -3.79 10.53
N TYR A 272 -20.91 -3.53 11.69
CA TYR A 272 -22.15 -4.19 12.09
C TYR A 272 -23.30 -3.93 11.10
N ALA A 273 -23.52 -2.69 10.71
CA ALA A 273 -24.59 -2.34 9.79
C ALA A 273 -24.26 -2.78 8.36
N THR A 274 -22.99 -2.64 7.96
CA THR A 274 -22.51 -3.03 6.64
C THR A 274 -22.61 -4.54 6.41
N THR A 275 -22.23 -5.35 7.39
CA THR A 275 -22.20 -6.82 7.27
C THR A 275 -23.58 -7.45 7.46
N GLN A 276 -24.51 -6.72 8.08
CA GLN A 276 -25.89 -7.13 8.34
C GLN A 276 -25.96 -8.55 8.96
N PRO A 277 -25.41 -8.74 10.17
CA PRO A 277 -25.38 -10.02 10.83
C PRO A 277 -26.80 -10.49 11.18
N SER A 278 -26.99 -11.80 11.28
CA SER A 278 -28.25 -12.43 11.70
C SER A 278 -28.32 -12.68 13.21
N ASN A 279 -27.30 -12.26 13.97
CA ASN A 279 -27.27 -12.34 15.43
C ASN A 279 -26.59 -11.10 16.05
N SER A 280 -26.74 -10.93 17.36
CA SER A 280 -26.25 -9.75 18.09
C SER A 280 -24.88 -9.97 18.74
N PHE A 281 -23.99 -8.99 18.63
CA PHE A 281 -22.79 -8.91 19.47
C PHE A 281 -23.18 -8.56 20.92
N PRO A 282 -22.63 -9.18 21.98
CA PRO A 282 -21.42 -10.02 22.03
C PRO A 282 -21.67 -11.54 22.05
N SER A 283 -22.68 -12.06 21.33
CA SER A 283 -22.95 -13.51 21.32
C SER A 283 -21.70 -14.35 21.00
N PRO A 284 -21.45 -15.48 21.68
CA PRO A 284 -20.35 -16.39 21.32
C PRO A 284 -20.41 -16.88 19.86
N SER A 285 -21.61 -16.97 19.30
CA SER A 285 -21.86 -17.35 17.91
C SER A 285 -21.76 -16.20 16.90
N PHE A 286 -21.37 -14.99 17.33
CA PHE A 286 -21.32 -13.82 16.45
C PHE A 286 -20.39 -14.00 15.23
N ALA A 287 -19.26 -14.68 15.40
CA ALA A 287 -18.38 -15.02 14.27
C ALA A 287 -19.00 -16.01 13.27
N ALA A 288 -20.08 -16.71 13.61
CA ALA A 288 -20.72 -17.64 12.68
C ALA A 288 -21.27 -16.92 11.43
N ASN A 289 -21.62 -15.63 11.52
CA ASN A 289 -22.15 -14.87 10.38
C ASN A 289 -21.28 -14.96 9.12
N PHE A 290 -19.95 -14.92 9.26
CA PHE A 290 -19.01 -14.98 8.13
C PHE A 290 -18.69 -16.41 7.66
N ARG A 291 -19.08 -17.42 8.44
CA ARG A 291 -18.77 -18.84 8.18
C ARG A 291 -19.97 -19.60 7.64
N SER A 292 -21.17 -19.23 8.08
CA SER A 292 -22.42 -19.83 7.61
C SER A 292 -22.88 -19.25 6.27
N SER A 293 -22.34 -18.10 5.85
CA SER A 293 -22.66 -17.45 4.59
C SER A 293 -21.50 -16.56 4.14
N SER A 294 -21.25 -16.51 2.83
CA SER A 294 -20.32 -15.54 2.23
C SER A 294 -20.94 -14.15 2.07
N ALA A 295 -22.26 -13.99 2.23
CA ALA A 295 -22.94 -12.72 1.98
C ALA A 295 -22.47 -11.57 2.89
N PRO A 296 -22.29 -11.75 4.21
CA PRO A 296 -21.74 -10.69 5.08
C PRO A 296 -20.32 -10.28 4.68
N ALA A 297 -19.48 -11.24 4.28
CA ALA A 297 -18.12 -10.97 3.82
C ALA A 297 -18.10 -10.26 2.45
N ALA A 298 -19.00 -10.62 1.53
CA ALA A 298 -19.16 -9.94 0.25
C ALA A 298 -19.60 -8.49 0.42
N ARG A 299 -20.55 -8.20 1.33
CA ARG A 299 -20.96 -6.82 1.67
C ARG A 299 -19.83 -6.00 2.26
N PHE A 300 -19.04 -6.60 3.16
CA PHE A 300 -17.83 -5.97 3.68
C PHE A 300 -16.88 -5.62 2.53
N TYR A 301 -16.55 -6.59 1.68
CA TYR A 301 -15.68 -6.38 0.53
C TYR A 301 -16.21 -5.26 -0.39
N ASP A 302 -17.49 -5.29 -0.76
CA ASP A 302 -18.13 -4.28 -1.60
C ASP A 302 -18.05 -2.89 -0.97
N SER A 303 -18.23 -2.78 0.34
CA SER A 303 -18.09 -1.50 1.05
C SER A 303 -16.67 -0.95 0.99
N VAL A 304 -15.65 -1.82 1.12
CA VAL A 304 -14.24 -1.41 1.11
C VAL A 304 -13.82 -0.96 -0.28
N ILE A 305 -14.24 -1.67 -1.34
CA ILE A 305 -13.81 -1.36 -2.71
C ILE A 305 -14.56 -0.17 -3.33
N ASN A 306 -15.77 0.11 -2.85
CA ASN A 306 -16.60 1.22 -3.31
C ASN A 306 -16.47 2.45 -2.40
N ASN A 307 -15.51 2.48 -1.47
CA ASN A 307 -15.19 3.70 -0.74
C ASN A 307 -14.21 4.55 -1.57
N TRP A 308 -14.75 5.55 -2.26
CA TRP A 308 -14.02 6.47 -3.14
C TRP A 308 -13.69 7.82 -2.49
N ALA A 309 -14.10 8.06 -1.24
CA ALA A 309 -13.94 9.33 -0.56
C ALA A 309 -13.47 9.14 0.89
N GLY A 310 -12.16 9.33 1.11
CA GLY A 310 -11.56 9.40 2.44
C GLY A 310 -10.84 8.13 2.90
N PHE A 311 -10.41 8.15 4.16
CA PHE A 311 -9.90 6.96 4.86
C PHE A 311 -11.07 6.00 5.11
N LEU A 312 -10.82 4.69 5.06
CA LEU A 312 -11.83 3.72 5.47
C LEU A 312 -12.24 4.03 6.91
N GLY A 313 -13.52 4.34 7.11
CA GLY A 313 -14.11 4.67 8.40
C GLY A 313 -15.47 4.00 8.53
N PRO A 314 -15.97 3.82 9.76
CA PRO A 314 -17.30 3.27 9.98
C PRO A 314 -18.36 4.17 9.35
N ARG A 315 -19.36 3.55 8.73
CA ARG A 315 -20.51 4.26 8.16
C ARG A 315 -21.52 4.61 9.26
N ASP A 316 -21.80 5.89 9.39
CA ASP A 316 -22.82 6.43 10.29
C ASP A 316 -24.20 6.58 9.63
N ASP A 317 -24.25 6.51 8.29
CA ASP A 317 -25.47 6.62 7.47
C ASP A 317 -26.29 5.32 7.41
N LEU A 318 -25.65 4.17 7.63
CA LEU A 318 -26.28 2.87 7.60
C LEU A 318 -26.73 2.41 8.99
N VAL A 319 -28.00 2.02 9.10
CA VAL A 319 -28.57 1.41 10.30
C VAL A 319 -29.07 0.01 9.97
N TRP A 320 -28.69 -0.98 10.78
CA TRP A 320 -29.17 -2.36 10.66
C TRP A 320 -29.94 -2.78 11.90
N ASP A 321 -31.10 -3.40 11.68
CA ASP A 321 -31.90 -4.03 12.71
C ASP A 321 -31.87 -5.55 12.53
N VAL A 322 -31.13 -6.23 13.41
CA VAL A 322 -31.00 -7.69 13.36
C VAL A 322 -32.34 -8.40 13.47
N TYR A 323 -33.31 -7.83 14.17
CA TYR A 323 -34.58 -8.49 14.46
C TYR A 323 -35.78 -7.93 13.68
N GLY A 324 -35.57 -6.89 12.86
CA GLY A 324 -36.64 -6.22 12.09
C GLY A 324 -37.80 -5.69 12.95
N ASN A 325 -37.56 -5.39 14.22
CA ASN A 325 -38.56 -5.00 15.21
C ASN A 325 -38.38 -3.57 15.77
N GLY A 326 -37.43 -2.81 15.21
CA GLY A 326 -37.07 -1.44 15.57
C GLY A 326 -36.33 -1.28 16.90
N ARG A 327 -36.00 -2.36 17.62
CA ARG A 327 -35.45 -2.28 19.00
C ARG A 327 -33.94 -2.45 19.10
N CYS A 328 -33.30 -2.99 18.06
CA CYS A 328 -31.84 -3.25 18.04
C CYS A 328 -31.16 -2.64 16.82
N LEU A 329 -31.48 -1.36 16.57
CA LEU A 329 -30.86 -0.56 15.53
C LEU A 329 -29.40 -0.26 15.91
N ARG A 330 -28.46 -0.64 15.04
CA ARG A 330 -27.04 -0.34 15.20
C ARG A 330 -26.42 0.12 13.89
N THR A 331 -25.51 1.09 13.99
CA THR A 331 -24.62 1.54 12.93
C THR A 331 -23.30 0.75 12.98
N ASP A 332 -22.42 0.98 12.02
CA ASP A 332 -21.02 0.61 12.15
C ASP A 332 -20.38 1.34 13.36
N GLN A 333 -19.33 0.75 13.93
CA GLN A 333 -18.73 1.14 15.21
C GLN A 333 -17.23 1.42 15.03
N SER A 334 -16.70 2.44 15.70
CA SER A 334 -15.25 2.70 15.81
C SER A 334 -14.79 2.84 17.25
N PHE A 335 -13.53 2.51 17.48
CA PHE A 335 -12.76 2.95 18.63
C PHE A 335 -12.32 4.41 18.43
N VAL A 336 -12.89 5.31 19.22
CA VAL A 336 -12.49 6.73 19.23
C VAL A 336 -11.22 6.91 20.05
N GLN A 337 -11.02 6.07 21.07
CA GLN A 337 -9.88 6.15 21.99
C GLN A 337 -9.32 4.77 22.29
N ARG A 338 -8.02 4.71 22.58
CA ARG A 338 -7.32 3.47 22.99
C ARG A 338 -7.94 2.80 24.21
N GLN A 339 -8.55 3.55 25.13
CA GLN A 339 -9.26 2.98 26.28
C GLN A 339 -10.42 2.06 25.86
N GLN A 340 -11.13 2.41 24.79
CA GLN A 340 -12.21 1.58 24.25
C GLN A 340 -11.67 0.31 23.59
N LEU A 341 -10.52 0.40 22.91
CA LEU A 341 -9.82 -0.77 22.37
C LEU A 341 -9.36 -1.71 23.48
N ILE A 342 -8.81 -1.19 24.58
CA ILE A 342 -8.41 -2.00 25.73
C ILE A 342 -9.64 -2.65 26.38
N ALA A 343 -10.73 -1.90 26.53
CA ALA A 343 -11.99 -2.43 27.05
C ALA A 343 -12.51 -3.56 26.16
N TYR A 344 -12.47 -3.39 24.84
CA TYR A 344 -12.83 -4.43 23.87
C TYR A 344 -11.90 -5.64 23.95
N ALA A 345 -10.58 -5.46 24.06
CA ALA A 345 -9.65 -6.58 24.16
C ALA A 345 -9.89 -7.43 25.43
N LYS A 346 -10.36 -6.80 26.51
CA LYS A 346 -10.69 -7.44 27.79
C LYS A 346 -12.14 -7.90 27.90
N ALA A 347 -12.99 -7.62 26.91
CA ALA A 347 -14.42 -7.89 26.95
C ALA A 347 -14.78 -9.37 26.73
N GLY A 348 -14.14 -10.29 27.48
CA GLY A 348 -14.44 -11.72 27.57
C GLY A 348 -15.08 -12.35 26.31
N GLN A 349 -16.34 -12.76 26.42
CA GLN A 349 -17.07 -13.48 25.36
C GLN A 349 -17.36 -12.65 24.09
N GLY A 350 -17.27 -11.31 24.16
CA GLY A 350 -17.59 -10.39 23.06
C GLY A 350 -16.38 -9.91 22.29
N GLY A 351 -15.38 -9.38 22.99
CA GLY A 351 -14.09 -8.98 22.43
C GLY A 351 -13.02 -9.61 23.30
N SER A 352 -12.26 -10.53 22.75
CA SER A 352 -11.06 -11.01 23.43
C SER A 352 -9.99 -11.00 22.37
N LEU A 353 -9.25 -9.90 22.33
CA LEU A 353 -7.95 -9.86 21.66
C LEU A 353 -6.91 -10.15 22.73
N SER A 354 -5.81 -10.81 22.38
CA SER A 354 -4.70 -10.88 23.32
C SER A 354 -4.27 -9.47 23.70
N VAL A 355 -4.18 -9.16 25.00
CA VAL A 355 -3.69 -7.84 25.44
C VAL A 355 -2.25 -7.59 25.00
N ASN A 356 -1.49 -8.64 24.68
CA ASN A 356 -0.14 -8.51 24.12
C ASN A 356 -0.18 -7.98 22.68
N ALA A 357 -1.22 -8.28 21.90
CA ALA A 357 -1.35 -7.77 20.53
C ALA A 357 -1.60 -6.25 20.50
N LEU A 358 -2.08 -5.66 21.60
CA LEU A 358 -2.33 -4.21 21.70
C LEU A 358 -1.08 -3.36 21.43
N GLN A 359 0.12 -3.91 21.63
CA GLN A 359 1.36 -3.20 21.32
C GLN A 359 1.54 -2.92 19.81
N TYR A 360 0.85 -3.66 18.95
CA TYR A 360 0.89 -3.53 17.49
C TYR A 360 -0.30 -2.76 16.92
N LEU A 361 -1.28 -2.39 17.76
CA LEU A 361 -2.54 -1.80 17.34
C LEU A 361 -2.65 -0.35 17.77
N THR A 362 -3.26 0.47 16.93
CA THR A 362 -3.70 1.84 17.23
C THR A 362 -5.20 1.98 16.89
N THR A 363 -5.82 3.07 17.33
CA THR A 363 -7.19 3.45 16.96
C THR A 363 -7.22 4.59 15.94
N PHE A 364 -6.04 4.98 15.45
CA PHE A 364 -5.87 6.04 14.49
C PHE A 364 -4.58 5.83 13.71
N SER A 365 -4.69 5.62 12.40
CA SER A 365 -3.59 5.73 11.45
C SER A 365 -4.00 6.59 10.27
N ARG A 366 -3.09 7.48 9.83
CA ARG A 366 -3.26 8.28 8.61
C ARG A 366 -2.47 7.62 7.47
N GLU A 367 -2.95 6.52 6.92
CA GLU A 367 -2.49 6.04 5.62
C GLU A 367 -3.07 6.86 4.45
N SER A 368 -2.38 7.92 4.02
CA SER A 368 -2.76 8.53 2.74
C SER A 368 -2.60 7.45 1.66
N ASN A 369 -3.64 7.15 0.88
CA ASN A 369 -3.54 6.30 -0.31
C ASN A 369 -2.79 7.03 -1.44
N ALA A 370 -1.62 7.58 -1.13
CA ALA A 370 -0.72 8.26 -2.03
C ALA A 370 0.59 7.46 -2.12
N PRO A 371 1.29 7.47 -3.26
CA PRO A 371 2.62 6.89 -3.33
C PRO A 371 3.60 7.70 -2.48
N ALA A 372 4.27 7.06 -1.53
CA ALA A 372 5.35 7.66 -0.74
C ALA A 372 6.74 7.41 -1.36
N PHE A 373 6.80 7.13 -2.66
CA PHE A 373 8.04 6.82 -3.34
C PHE A 373 8.98 8.03 -3.38
N SER A 374 10.21 7.81 -2.94
CA SER A 374 11.37 8.66 -3.18
C SER A 374 12.56 7.72 -3.41
N PRO A 375 13.39 7.95 -4.42
CA PRO A 375 14.55 7.10 -4.64
C PRO A 375 15.57 7.31 -3.52
N VAL A 376 16.25 6.22 -3.16
CA VAL A 376 17.44 6.23 -2.31
C VAL A 376 18.66 5.98 -3.19
N THR A 377 19.82 6.52 -2.80
CA THR A 377 21.07 6.30 -3.51
C THR A 377 21.62 4.91 -3.17
N PRO A 378 21.68 3.95 -4.13
CA PRO A 378 22.18 2.61 -3.85
C PRO A 378 23.67 2.66 -3.48
N PRO A 379 24.15 1.79 -2.56
CA PRO A 379 25.58 1.66 -2.27
C PRO A 379 26.40 1.41 -3.54
N GLY A 380 27.45 2.20 -3.76
CA GLY A 380 28.32 2.08 -4.93
C GLY A 380 27.81 2.80 -6.19
N SER A 381 26.66 3.48 -6.15
CA SER A 381 26.23 4.32 -7.28
C SER A 381 27.05 5.62 -7.36
N THR A 382 27.43 6.02 -8.57
CA THR A 382 28.02 7.33 -8.87
C THR A 382 26.97 8.44 -9.00
N ILE A 383 25.68 8.08 -9.06
CA ILE A 383 24.55 9.02 -9.18
C ILE A 383 23.87 9.13 -7.83
N ASP A 384 23.82 10.35 -7.28
CA ASP A 384 23.11 10.62 -6.02
C ASP A 384 21.61 10.86 -6.25
N TYR A 385 20.87 9.76 -6.42
CA TYR A 385 19.43 9.81 -6.66
C TYR A 385 18.65 10.50 -5.53
N ALA A 386 19.07 10.32 -4.28
CA ALA A 386 18.40 10.94 -3.13
C ALA A 386 18.46 12.47 -3.19
N ALA A 387 19.62 13.04 -3.53
CA ALA A 387 19.76 14.48 -3.75
C ALA A 387 18.98 14.96 -4.99
N LEU A 388 19.12 14.23 -6.10
CA LEU A 388 18.47 14.57 -7.36
C LEU A 388 16.94 14.54 -7.28
N ALA A 389 16.35 13.66 -6.45
CA ALA A 389 14.90 13.48 -6.29
C ALA A 389 14.13 14.78 -5.99
N SER A 390 14.80 15.77 -5.40
CA SER A 390 14.22 17.07 -5.03
C SER A 390 14.34 18.14 -6.12
N THR A 391 15.14 17.89 -7.17
CA THR A 391 15.34 18.84 -8.27
C THR A 391 14.11 18.90 -9.18
N PRO A 392 13.84 20.02 -9.87
CA PRO A 392 12.67 20.15 -10.73
C PRO A 392 12.61 19.14 -11.88
N GLU A 393 13.76 18.76 -12.46
CA GLU A 393 13.84 17.96 -13.70
C GLU A 393 14.23 16.48 -13.48
N ALA A 394 14.21 16.00 -12.24
CA ALA A 394 14.57 14.61 -11.96
C ALA A 394 13.65 13.61 -12.67
N VAL A 395 14.27 12.66 -13.38
CA VAL A 395 13.63 11.48 -13.98
C VAL A 395 12.99 10.61 -12.91
N ASN A 396 13.69 10.42 -11.78
CA ASN A 396 13.21 9.70 -10.59
C ASN A 396 12.97 10.70 -9.46
N PRO A 397 11.80 11.35 -9.39
CA PRO A 397 11.52 12.34 -8.36
C PRO A 397 10.96 11.71 -7.09
N ASN A 398 10.97 12.48 -5.99
CA ASN A 398 10.09 12.21 -4.86
C ASN A 398 8.65 12.59 -5.26
N PHE A 399 7.73 11.62 -5.23
CA PHE A 399 6.36 11.82 -5.72
C PHE A 399 5.61 12.88 -4.89
N LEU A 400 5.93 13.03 -3.61
CA LEU A 400 5.34 14.05 -2.74
C LEU A 400 5.84 15.47 -3.04
N LEU A 401 6.99 15.60 -3.72
CA LEU A 401 7.52 16.91 -4.13
C LEU A 401 6.99 17.35 -5.49
N ARG A 402 6.50 16.42 -6.32
CA ARG A 402 5.87 16.75 -7.60
C ARG A 402 4.46 17.26 -7.37
N ARG A 403 4.22 18.53 -7.73
CA ARG A 403 2.95 19.23 -7.49
C ARG A 403 2.25 19.55 -8.79
N VAL A 404 0.93 19.72 -8.70
CA VAL A 404 0.11 20.26 -9.78
C VAL A 404 0.52 21.72 -10.01
N THR A 405 0.94 22.02 -11.24
CA THR A 405 1.34 23.37 -11.68
C THR A 405 0.29 24.05 -12.54
N ASN A 406 -0.57 23.27 -13.19
CA ASN A 406 -1.74 23.70 -13.95
C ASN A 406 -2.95 22.88 -13.51
N GLU A 407 -4.11 23.52 -13.32
CA GLU A 407 -5.33 22.81 -12.91
C GLU A 407 -5.87 21.95 -14.05
N PHE A 408 -6.39 20.76 -13.71
CA PHE A 408 -7.01 19.84 -14.66
C PHE A 408 -8.03 18.93 -13.97
N THR A 409 -8.81 18.18 -14.73
CA THR A 409 -9.73 17.17 -14.19
C THR A 409 -9.05 15.81 -14.16
N ARG A 410 -9.00 15.20 -12.98
CA ARG A 410 -8.47 13.86 -12.75
C ARG A 410 -9.33 12.80 -13.40
N PHE A 411 -8.77 11.60 -13.59
CA PHE A 411 -9.54 10.49 -14.18
C PHE A 411 -10.79 10.12 -13.36
N ASP A 412 -10.77 10.32 -12.04
CA ASP A 412 -11.92 10.08 -11.15
C ASP A 412 -12.98 11.22 -11.18
N GLY A 413 -12.77 12.25 -12.00
CA GLY A 413 -13.64 13.41 -12.13
C GLY A 413 -13.37 14.52 -11.11
N THR A 414 -12.46 14.33 -10.15
CA THR A 414 -12.10 15.36 -9.18
C THR A 414 -11.21 16.45 -9.82
N ARG A 415 -11.24 17.66 -9.26
CA ARG A 415 -10.40 18.77 -9.74
C ARG A 415 -9.01 18.69 -9.12
N ALA A 416 -7.99 18.77 -9.98
CA ALA A 416 -6.61 18.96 -9.58
C ALA A 416 -6.35 20.43 -9.24
N VAL A 417 -5.97 20.72 -7.99
CA VAL A 417 -5.73 22.10 -7.50
C VAL A 417 -4.24 22.42 -7.43
N LEU A 418 -3.88 23.66 -7.78
CA LEU A 418 -2.49 24.12 -7.73
C LEU A 418 -1.82 23.84 -6.36
N GLY A 419 -0.61 23.27 -6.40
CA GLY A 419 0.19 22.97 -5.21
C GLY A 419 -0.14 21.65 -4.50
N GLU A 420 -1.23 20.96 -4.84
CA GLU A 420 -1.47 19.61 -4.34
C GLU A 420 -0.52 18.59 -5.03
N PRO A 421 -0.30 17.38 -4.47
CA PRO A 421 0.53 16.36 -5.11
C PRO A 421 0.04 16.01 -6.53
N LEU A 422 0.95 15.89 -7.49
CA LEU A 422 0.64 15.48 -8.86
C LEU A 422 0.08 14.05 -8.88
N VAL A 423 0.74 13.14 -8.14
CA VAL A 423 0.32 11.75 -7.99
C VAL A 423 -0.39 11.59 -6.65
N LYS A 424 -1.71 11.80 -6.66
CA LYS A 424 -2.55 11.76 -5.46
C LYS A 424 -2.88 10.34 -5.02
N THR A 425 -3.04 9.43 -5.97
CA THR A 425 -3.38 8.02 -5.75
C THR A 425 -2.45 7.07 -6.49
N ARG A 426 -2.29 5.85 -5.99
CA ARG A 426 -1.55 4.79 -6.70
C ARG A 426 -2.26 4.41 -8.01
N PHE A 427 -1.49 3.97 -9.01
CA PHE A 427 -2.05 3.50 -10.27
C PHE A 427 -2.83 2.18 -10.05
N PRO A 428 -4.12 2.09 -10.42
CA PRO A 428 -4.89 0.86 -10.23
C PRO A 428 -4.49 -0.21 -11.26
N LEU A 429 -3.78 -1.26 -10.83
CA LEU A 429 -3.35 -2.36 -11.73
C LEU A 429 -4.52 -3.13 -12.36
N LYS A 430 -5.73 -3.04 -11.79
CA LYS A 430 -6.94 -3.60 -12.43
C LYS A 430 -7.21 -2.99 -13.82
N ARG A 431 -6.69 -1.80 -14.12
CA ARG A 431 -6.77 -1.18 -15.45
C ARG A 431 -6.00 -1.95 -16.52
N LEU A 432 -5.06 -2.84 -16.16
CA LEU A 432 -4.37 -3.70 -17.12
C LEU A 432 -5.35 -4.57 -17.91
N ALA A 433 -6.45 -5.00 -17.28
CA ALA A 433 -7.52 -5.74 -17.93
C ALA A 433 -8.28 -4.96 -19.04
N TRP A 434 -8.00 -3.66 -19.21
CA TRP A 434 -8.52 -2.88 -20.34
C TRP A 434 -7.75 -3.13 -21.64
N ILE A 435 -6.50 -3.57 -21.53
CA ILE A 435 -5.62 -3.89 -22.64
C ILE A 435 -5.84 -5.37 -22.99
N THR A 436 -6.29 -5.67 -24.21
CA THR A 436 -6.45 -7.05 -24.68
C THR A 436 -5.76 -7.23 -26.02
N TYR A 437 -5.43 -8.47 -26.40
CA TYR A 437 -4.87 -8.79 -27.72
C TYR A 437 -5.80 -8.43 -28.89
N LYS A 438 -7.09 -8.26 -28.66
CA LYS A 438 -8.11 -7.88 -29.66
C LYS A 438 -8.55 -6.42 -29.56
N GLY A 439 -7.80 -5.60 -28.82
CA GLY A 439 -8.04 -4.16 -28.67
C GLY A 439 -8.68 -3.78 -27.33
N PRO A 440 -9.28 -2.59 -27.24
CA PRO A 440 -9.88 -2.09 -26.00
C PRO A 440 -10.96 -3.03 -25.45
N SER A 441 -10.93 -3.34 -24.16
CA SER A 441 -11.92 -4.22 -23.51
C SER A 441 -13.38 -3.78 -23.72
N ALA A 442 -13.63 -2.47 -23.84
CA ALA A 442 -14.97 -1.92 -24.08
C ALA A 442 -15.51 -2.21 -25.49
N SER A 443 -14.65 -2.50 -26.47
CA SER A 443 -15.04 -2.91 -27.83
C SER A 443 -15.22 -4.42 -27.97
N ARG A 444 -14.93 -5.20 -26.93
CA ARG A 444 -15.03 -6.66 -26.96
C ARG A 444 -16.45 -7.08 -26.58
N ALA A 445 -16.92 -8.17 -27.19
CA ALA A 445 -18.18 -8.79 -26.76
C ALA A 445 -17.97 -9.41 -25.37
N LEU A 446 -18.87 -9.11 -24.43
CA LEU A 446 -18.89 -9.74 -23.11
C LEU A 446 -19.80 -10.97 -23.19
N PRO A 447 -19.24 -12.19 -23.09
CA PRO A 447 -20.04 -13.41 -23.20
C PRO A 447 -21.06 -13.51 -22.05
N PRO A 448 -22.15 -14.29 -22.24
CA PRO A 448 -23.17 -14.51 -21.22
C PRO A 448 -22.56 -14.99 -19.91
N GLN A 449 -23.23 -14.64 -18.81
CA GLN A 449 -22.86 -15.01 -17.45
C GLN A 449 -23.09 -16.52 -17.19
N THR A 450 -22.26 -17.39 -17.77
CA THR A 450 -22.29 -18.84 -17.52
C THR A 450 -21.04 -19.31 -16.75
N PRO A 451 -21.17 -20.22 -15.76
CA PRO A 451 -20.03 -20.74 -14.98
C PRO A 451 -19.03 -21.58 -15.79
N ALA A 452 -19.40 -21.97 -17.01
CA ALA A 452 -18.56 -22.74 -17.91
C ALA A 452 -18.69 -22.17 -19.32
N LEU A 453 -17.56 -21.74 -19.89
CA LEU A 453 -17.42 -21.40 -21.30
C LEU A 453 -16.28 -22.26 -21.85
N PRO A 454 -16.42 -22.88 -23.04
CA PRO A 454 -15.32 -23.67 -23.60
C PRO A 454 -14.11 -22.77 -23.96
N PRO A 455 -12.86 -23.21 -23.72
CA PRO A 455 -11.64 -22.46 -24.09
C PRO A 455 -11.50 -22.11 -25.57
N THR A 456 -12.33 -22.72 -26.43
CA THR A 456 -12.39 -22.44 -27.87
C THR A 456 -13.31 -21.27 -28.22
N HIS A 457 -14.03 -20.69 -27.25
CA HIS A 457 -14.91 -19.55 -27.49
C HIS A 457 -14.09 -18.31 -27.89
N PRO A 458 -14.52 -17.53 -28.91
CA PRO A 458 -13.74 -16.39 -29.42
C PRO A 458 -13.47 -15.29 -28.38
N ASP A 459 -14.32 -15.16 -27.37
CA ASP A 459 -14.19 -14.18 -26.28
C ASP A 459 -13.96 -14.84 -24.91
N TYR A 460 -13.26 -15.98 -24.88
CA TYR A 460 -12.92 -16.68 -23.63
C TYR A 460 -12.03 -15.83 -22.71
N ASP A 461 -11.18 -14.97 -23.26
CA ASP A 461 -10.39 -13.95 -22.53
C ASP A 461 -11.30 -13.05 -21.67
N MET A 462 -12.36 -12.50 -22.28
CA MET A 462 -13.31 -11.64 -21.59
C MET A 462 -14.15 -12.39 -20.56
N TRP A 463 -14.43 -13.67 -20.80
CA TRP A 463 -15.07 -14.54 -19.81
C TRP A 463 -14.16 -14.81 -18.61
N SER A 464 -12.88 -15.13 -18.86
CA SER A 464 -11.88 -15.40 -17.83
C SER A 464 -11.69 -14.19 -16.92
N LEU A 465 -11.55 -12.99 -17.49
CA LEU A 465 -11.47 -11.75 -16.71
C LEU A 465 -12.68 -11.56 -15.77
N GLN A 466 -13.89 -11.89 -16.23
CA GLN A 466 -15.10 -11.76 -15.44
C GLN A 466 -15.25 -12.82 -14.35
N TRP A 467 -15.07 -14.09 -14.72
CA TRP A 467 -15.42 -15.23 -13.87
C TRP A 467 -14.27 -15.80 -13.07
N ILE A 468 -13.07 -15.83 -13.65
CA ILE A 468 -11.86 -16.33 -12.99
C ILE A 468 -11.20 -15.19 -12.22
N CYS A 469 -11.02 -14.03 -12.85
CA CYS A 469 -10.34 -12.88 -12.23
C CYS A 469 -11.30 -11.96 -11.45
N GLY A 470 -12.62 -12.17 -11.52
CA GLY A 470 -13.61 -11.41 -10.75
C GLY A 470 -13.73 -9.93 -11.13
N ILE A 471 -13.43 -9.56 -12.39
CA ILE A 471 -13.53 -8.20 -12.90
C ILE A 471 -14.96 -7.95 -13.43
N PRO A 472 -15.74 -7.02 -12.85
CA PRO A 472 -17.11 -6.77 -13.31
C PRO A 472 -17.17 -6.27 -14.75
N ALA A 473 -18.20 -6.69 -15.49
CA ALA A 473 -18.51 -6.23 -16.84
C ALA A 473 -18.49 -4.70 -16.97
N SER A 474 -19.11 -3.99 -16.00
CA SER A 474 -19.15 -2.53 -15.96
C SER A 474 -17.75 -1.90 -15.93
N TYR A 475 -16.78 -2.56 -15.28
CA TYR A 475 -15.40 -2.09 -15.24
C TYR A 475 -14.66 -2.36 -16.54
N LEU A 476 -14.92 -3.49 -17.21
CA LEU A 476 -14.34 -3.80 -18.52
C LEU A 476 -14.89 -2.85 -19.60
N GLN A 477 -16.14 -2.42 -19.48
CA GLN A 477 -16.75 -1.42 -20.36
C GLN A 477 -16.13 -0.01 -20.19
N MET A 478 -15.48 0.28 -19.07
CA MET A 478 -14.72 1.52 -18.90
C MET A 478 -13.40 1.54 -19.68
N GLY A 479 -12.90 0.39 -20.14
CA GLY A 479 -11.69 0.30 -20.97
C GLY A 479 -11.92 0.72 -22.42
N THR A 480 -12.37 1.96 -22.61
CA THR A 480 -12.54 2.58 -23.93
C THR A 480 -11.18 2.98 -24.50
N ALA A 481 -11.08 3.14 -25.82
CA ALA A 481 -9.85 3.61 -26.47
C ALA A 481 -9.35 4.95 -25.88
N ALA A 482 -10.27 5.86 -25.53
CA ALA A 482 -9.94 7.14 -24.90
C ALA A 482 -9.38 6.95 -23.48
N ASN A 483 -10.01 6.13 -22.65
CA ASN A 483 -9.56 5.90 -21.28
C ASN A 483 -8.21 5.16 -21.24
N ILE A 484 -8.00 4.21 -22.15
CA ILE A 484 -6.73 3.52 -22.33
C ILE A 484 -5.64 4.51 -22.75
N LYS A 485 -5.92 5.40 -23.70
CA LYS A 485 -4.98 6.43 -24.12
C LYS A 485 -4.61 7.37 -22.98
N VAL A 486 -5.58 7.80 -22.17
CA VAL A 486 -5.33 8.66 -21.00
C VAL A 486 -4.51 7.95 -19.92
N CYS A 487 -4.82 6.68 -19.61
CA CYS A 487 -4.19 5.96 -18.51
C CYS A 487 -2.86 5.29 -18.85
N PHE A 488 -2.65 4.91 -20.12
CA PHE A 488 -1.47 4.15 -20.55
C PHE A 488 -0.70 4.83 -21.70
N GLY A 489 -1.22 5.89 -22.31
CA GLY A 489 -0.64 6.46 -23.53
C GLY A 489 -0.74 5.54 -24.75
N LEU A 490 -1.50 4.44 -24.65
CA LEU A 490 -1.60 3.41 -25.69
C LEU A 490 -2.79 3.66 -26.62
N THR A 491 -2.59 3.38 -27.90
CA THR A 491 -3.65 3.36 -28.92
C THR A 491 -3.64 2.04 -29.67
N PHE A 492 -4.82 1.50 -29.94
CA PHE A 492 -5.00 0.33 -30.81
C PHE A 492 -5.35 0.79 -32.23
N PRO A 493 -4.88 0.12 -33.28
CA PRO A 493 -5.28 0.42 -34.66
C PRO A 493 -6.80 0.28 -34.83
N ALA A 494 -7.44 1.23 -35.51
CA ALA A 494 -8.90 1.24 -35.69
C ALA A 494 -9.41 -0.02 -36.41
N ASP A 495 -8.66 -0.50 -37.40
CA ASP A 495 -8.93 -1.74 -38.15
C ASP A 495 -8.06 -2.92 -37.66
N GLY A 496 -7.60 -2.86 -36.41
CA GLY A 496 -6.71 -3.85 -35.83
C GLY A 496 -7.39 -5.21 -35.68
N ALA A 497 -6.80 -6.24 -36.28
CA ALA A 497 -7.18 -7.63 -36.02
C ALA A 497 -6.63 -8.14 -34.67
N ALA A 498 -7.10 -9.31 -34.24
CA ALA A 498 -6.54 -10.03 -33.10
C ALA A 498 -5.02 -10.16 -33.18
N GLY A 499 -4.33 -9.73 -32.12
CA GLY A 499 -2.88 -9.70 -32.01
C GLY A 499 -2.23 -8.47 -32.63
N SER A 500 -2.97 -7.49 -33.17
CA SER A 500 -2.36 -6.23 -33.65
C SER A 500 -1.60 -5.52 -32.52
N PRO A 501 -0.46 -4.88 -32.81
CA PRO A 501 0.31 -4.24 -31.76
C PRO A 501 -0.35 -2.95 -31.30
N TRP A 502 -0.27 -2.67 -30.01
CA TRP A 502 -0.57 -1.37 -29.44
C TRP A 502 0.52 -0.37 -29.84
N THR A 503 0.20 0.92 -29.86
CA THR A 503 1.19 1.98 -30.09
C THR A 503 1.25 2.89 -28.88
N TYR A 504 2.43 3.07 -28.28
CA TYR A 504 2.64 4.09 -27.26
C TYR A 504 2.83 5.43 -27.95
N SER A 505 1.90 6.36 -27.70
CA SER A 505 1.82 7.67 -28.35
C SER A 505 1.91 8.84 -27.37
N ASN A 506 2.11 8.57 -26.08
CA ASN A 506 1.78 9.48 -24.97
C ASN A 506 0.27 9.85 -24.95
N PRO A 507 -0.31 10.22 -23.80
CA PRO A 507 -1.74 10.55 -23.71
C PRO A 507 -2.20 11.67 -24.67
N THR A 508 -1.30 12.61 -24.99
CA THR A 508 -1.58 13.77 -25.85
C THR A 508 -1.04 13.63 -27.27
N GLY A 509 -0.21 12.62 -27.57
CA GLY A 509 0.37 12.46 -28.91
C GLY A 509 -0.52 11.66 -29.86
N THR A 510 -0.17 11.67 -31.14
CA THR A 510 -0.95 11.04 -32.22
C THR A 510 -0.13 10.06 -33.07
N ALA A 511 1.16 9.90 -32.74
CA ALA A 511 2.11 9.05 -33.44
C ALA A 511 2.96 8.28 -32.40
N PRO A 512 3.67 7.22 -32.80
CA PRO A 512 4.58 6.51 -31.89
C PRO A 512 5.54 7.49 -31.20
N ALA A 513 5.49 7.53 -29.87
CA ALA A 513 6.31 8.44 -29.08
C ALA A 513 7.78 8.01 -29.12
N SER A 514 8.68 8.99 -29.16
CA SER A 514 10.14 8.78 -29.09
C SER A 514 10.71 8.85 -27.67
N ARG A 515 9.87 9.19 -26.69
CA ARG A 515 10.23 9.28 -25.28
C ARG A 515 8.99 9.20 -24.38
N ILE A 516 9.21 8.79 -23.13
CA ILE A 516 8.25 8.85 -22.03
C ILE A 516 8.50 10.16 -21.26
N LEU A 517 7.45 10.93 -20.98
CA LEU A 517 7.59 12.22 -20.29
C LEU A 517 7.98 12.04 -18.82
N ARG A 518 8.76 12.98 -18.29
CA ARG A 518 9.02 13.06 -16.85
C ARG A 518 7.85 13.72 -16.12
N LEU A 519 7.74 13.48 -14.81
CA LEU A 519 6.60 13.99 -14.03
C LEU A 519 6.50 15.52 -13.97
N ASP A 520 7.60 16.26 -14.12
CA ASP A 520 7.60 17.73 -14.26
C ASP A 520 6.98 18.20 -15.57
N GLU A 521 7.27 17.48 -16.66
CA GLU A 521 6.69 17.75 -17.97
C GLU A 521 5.20 17.40 -17.98
N VAL A 522 4.81 16.31 -17.31
CA VAL A 522 3.41 15.92 -17.15
C VAL A 522 2.62 16.96 -16.35
N ALA A 523 3.18 17.45 -15.24
CA ALA A 523 2.57 18.54 -14.47
C ALA A 523 2.36 19.78 -15.34
N SER A 524 3.38 20.15 -16.12
CA SER A 524 3.33 21.27 -17.06
C SER A 524 2.29 21.07 -18.16
N ALA A 525 2.11 19.83 -18.63
CA ALA A 525 1.07 19.45 -19.60
C ALA A 525 -0.35 19.50 -19.02
N GLY A 526 -0.52 19.69 -17.70
CA GLY A 526 -1.84 19.84 -17.07
C GLY A 526 -2.67 18.56 -17.13
N ARG A 527 -2.07 17.42 -16.80
CA ARG A 527 -2.78 16.13 -16.75
C ARG A 527 -2.17 15.18 -15.72
N GLU A 528 -2.86 14.06 -15.53
CA GLU A 528 -2.34 12.94 -14.75
C GLU A 528 -1.24 12.17 -15.50
N PRO A 529 -0.24 11.63 -14.78
CA PRO A 529 0.72 10.71 -15.36
C PRO A 529 0.09 9.40 -15.82
N ASP A 530 0.54 8.90 -16.97
CA ASP A 530 0.20 7.57 -17.46
C ASP A 530 1.01 6.47 -16.77
N PHE A 531 0.64 5.22 -17.02
CA PHE A 531 1.29 4.03 -16.48
C PHE A 531 2.81 3.98 -16.72
N PHE A 532 3.27 4.24 -17.95
CA PHE A 532 4.68 4.18 -18.32
C PHE A 532 5.47 5.37 -17.79
N GLU A 533 4.85 6.55 -17.67
CA GLU A 533 5.44 7.72 -17.00
C GLU A 533 5.69 7.45 -15.51
N LEU A 534 4.75 6.78 -14.84
CA LEU A 534 4.92 6.34 -13.45
C LEU A 534 5.96 5.21 -13.33
N LEU A 535 5.99 4.27 -14.28
CA LEU A 535 6.97 3.20 -14.31
C LEU A 535 8.39 3.74 -14.51
N GLN A 536 8.57 4.69 -15.43
CA GLN A 536 9.84 5.40 -15.62
C GLN A 536 10.26 6.13 -14.34
N ALA A 537 9.34 6.82 -13.68
CA ALA A 537 9.64 7.55 -12.45
C ALA A 537 10.09 6.64 -11.30
N GLY A 538 9.61 5.39 -11.28
CA GLY A 538 9.96 4.38 -10.26
C GLY A 538 11.27 3.62 -10.52
N ILE A 539 11.72 3.49 -11.77
CA ILE A 539 12.95 2.74 -12.12
C ILE A 539 14.14 3.69 -12.23
N LEU A 540 15.19 3.47 -11.43
CA LEU A 540 16.35 4.36 -11.36
C LEU A 540 17.03 4.54 -12.72
N SER A 541 17.18 5.80 -13.14
CA SER A 541 17.82 6.18 -14.39
C SER A 541 19.27 5.71 -14.44
N GLY A 542 19.62 4.82 -15.36
CA GLY A 542 20.95 4.19 -15.44
C GLY A 542 21.01 2.79 -14.83
N SER A 543 19.94 2.29 -14.21
CA SER A 543 19.79 0.86 -13.89
C SER A 543 19.31 0.03 -15.08
N LEU A 544 18.89 0.69 -16.16
CA LEU A 544 18.44 0.10 -17.41
C LEU A 544 19.35 0.56 -18.55
N GLY A 545 19.49 -0.31 -19.54
CA GLY A 545 20.35 -0.04 -20.69
C GLY A 545 21.80 -0.38 -20.36
N GLN A 546 22.52 -0.99 -21.29
CA GLN A 546 23.97 -1.17 -21.12
C GLN A 546 24.66 0.19 -21.29
N GLY A 547 25.30 0.68 -20.24
CA GLY A 547 26.10 1.92 -20.26
C GLY A 547 27.37 1.73 -21.08
N THR A 548 27.28 1.89 -22.40
CA THR A 548 28.46 1.97 -23.27
C THR A 548 28.96 3.42 -23.23
N GLY A 549 29.87 3.73 -22.31
CA GLY A 549 30.45 5.07 -22.15
C GLY A 549 31.07 5.61 -23.44
N GLY A 550 30.30 6.35 -24.22
CA GLY A 550 30.77 7.06 -25.41
C GLY A 550 31.00 6.17 -26.62
N GLY A 551 29.91 5.75 -27.29
CA GLY A 551 29.96 5.32 -28.67
C GLY A 551 30.59 3.94 -28.92
N VAL A 552 30.14 3.33 -30.00
CA VAL A 552 30.74 2.13 -30.56
C VAL A 552 32.09 2.52 -31.19
N THR A 553 33.13 2.73 -30.38
CA THR A 553 34.50 2.72 -30.92
C THR A 553 34.95 1.28 -30.96
N GLY A 554 34.94 0.74 -32.17
CA GLY A 554 35.43 -0.60 -32.44
C GLY A 554 36.86 -0.82 -31.97
N GLN A 555 37.19 -2.11 -31.88
CA GLN A 555 38.54 -2.66 -31.87
C GLN A 555 39.27 -2.60 -30.52
N ASN A 556 39.04 -3.63 -29.69
CA ASN A 556 40.13 -4.13 -28.86
C ASN A 556 41.28 -4.55 -29.79
N VAL A 557 42.49 -4.07 -29.49
CA VAL A 557 43.73 -4.28 -30.26
C VAL A 557 44.12 -5.76 -30.38
N SER A 558 43.44 -6.66 -29.67
CA SER A 558 43.74 -8.08 -29.54
C SER A 558 42.74 -9.04 -30.19
N GLY A 559 41.72 -8.57 -30.92
CA GLY A 559 40.88 -9.44 -31.78
C GLY A 559 39.92 -10.42 -31.09
N ASP A 560 40.00 -10.61 -29.76
CA ASP A 560 39.17 -11.58 -29.03
C ASP A 560 38.09 -10.89 -28.18
N GLY A 561 36.82 -11.15 -28.50
CA GLY A 561 35.66 -10.85 -27.65
C GLY A 561 34.76 -9.70 -28.12
N LEU A 562 34.07 -9.88 -29.25
CA LEU A 562 33.00 -8.98 -29.71
C LEU A 562 31.67 -9.33 -29.03
N VAL A 563 31.34 -8.68 -27.91
CA VAL A 563 29.93 -8.55 -27.52
C VAL A 563 29.46 -7.24 -28.11
N PHE A 564 28.74 -7.28 -29.22
CA PHE A 564 28.00 -6.12 -29.73
C PHE A 564 26.77 -5.93 -28.83
N PRO A 565 26.71 -4.93 -27.94
CA PRO A 565 25.41 -4.55 -27.41
C PRO A 565 24.57 -4.06 -28.59
N ASP A 566 23.50 -4.79 -28.87
CA ASP A 566 22.52 -4.41 -29.89
C ASP A 566 21.95 -3.02 -29.55
N VAL A 567 21.55 -2.23 -30.55
CA VAL A 567 20.95 -0.90 -30.37
C VAL A 567 19.71 -0.98 -29.46
N HIS A 568 19.07 -2.15 -29.42
CA HIS A 568 17.99 -2.44 -28.49
C HIS A 568 18.43 -2.49 -27.01
N MET A 569 19.65 -2.95 -26.71
CA MET A 569 20.19 -3.13 -25.36
C MET A 569 20.60 -1.81 -24.69
N SER A 570 20.81 -0.74 -25.47
CA SER A 570 21.18 0.58 -24.96
C SER A 570 19.98 1.53 -24.81
N ASN A 571 18.79 1.15 -25.30
CA ASN A 571 17.60 1.99 -25.23
C ASN A 571 16.77 1.74 -23.96
N ALA A 572 16.79 2.69 -23.03
CA ALA A 572 16.04 2.60 -21.77
C ALA A 572 14.51 2.61 -21.95
N MET A 573 13.98 3.36 -22.94
CA MET A 573 12.54 3.38 -23.23
C MET A 573 12.05 2.02 -23.71
N HIS A 574 12.83 1.34 -24.56
CA HIS A 574 12.54 -0.02 -24.98
C HIS A 574 12.41 -0.95 -23.77
N HIS A 575 13.36 -0.88 -22.83
CA HIS A 575 13.32 -1.69 -21.62
C HIS A 575 12.11 -1.37 -20.74
N ILE A 576 11.78 -0.09 -20.53
CA ILE A 576 10.60 0.32 -19.74
C ILE A 576 9.30 -0.18 -20.38
N LEU A 577 9.16 -0.03 -21.70
CA LEU A 577 7.99 -0.51 -22.43
C LEU A 577 7.90 -2.04 -22.41
N SER A 578 9.02 -2.77 -22.53
CA SER A 578 9.04 -4.24 -22.42
C SER A 578 8.68 -4.72 -21.02
N ILE A 579 9.13 -4.02 -19.96
CA ILE A 579 8.70 -4.31 -18.58
C ILE A 579 7.19 -4.10 -18.45
N GLY A 580 6.66 -2.97 -18.94
CA GLY A 580 5.22 -2.71 -18.88
C GLY A 580 4.40 -3.68 -19.73
N ALA A 581 4.89 -4.10 -20.90
CA ALA A 581 4.27 -5.14 -21.72
C ALA A 581 4.25 -6.49 -20.99
N ALA A 582 5.35 -6.88 -20.35
CA ALA A 582 5.37 -8.10 -19.54
C ALA A 582 4.41 -8.01 -18.34
N MET A 583 4.24 -6.84 -17.72
CA MET A 583 3.23 -6.65 -16.67
C MET A 583 1.80 -6.80 -17.18
N ILE A 584 1.53 -6.44 -18.44
CA ILE A 584 0.23 -6.64 -19.09
C ILE A 584 -0.01 -8.14 -19.30
N ASP A 585 0.96 -8.86 -19.88
CA ASP A 585 0.85 -10.31 -20.14
C ASP A 585 0.66 -11.13 -18.85
N GLN A 586 1.29 -10.70 -17.74
CA GLN A 586 1.05 -11.38 -16.45
C GLN A 586 -0.35 -11.13 -15.88
N ALA A 587 -1.06 -10.11 -16.36
CA ALA A 587 -2.37 -9.72 -15.85
C ALA A 587 -3.52 -10.17 -16.75
N ASP A 588 -3.29 -10.34 -18.05
CA ASP A 588 -4.29 -10.86 -18.97
C ASP A 588 -4.35 -12.41 -18.93
N PRO A 589 -5.49 -13.01 -19.32
CA PRO A 589 -5.66 -14.46 -19.27
C PRO A 589 -5.27 -15.14 -20.58
N ASP A 590 -4.63 -14.44 -21.52
CA ASP A 590 -4.36 -14.97 -22.84
C ASP A 590 -2.96 -15.59 -22.94
N SER A 591 -2.43 -15.73 -24.14
CA SER A 591 -1.11 -16.35 -24.36
C SER A 591 -0.44 -15.71 -25.56
N ILE A 592 -0.81 -14.47 -25.87
CA ILE A 592 -0.36 -13.69 -27.00
C ILE A 592 0.42 -12.52 -26.41
N PRO A 593 1.76 -12.54 -26.54
CA PRO A 593 2.59 -11.49 -25.97
C PRO A 593 2.12 -10.10 -26.38
N CYS A 594 1.94 -9.20 -25.42
CA CYS A 594 1.59 -7.82 -25.68
C CYS A 594 2.71 -7.16 -26.47
N ARG A 595 2.34 -6.50 -27.57
CA ARG A 595 3.28 -5.83 -28.45
C ARG A 595 3.01 -4.34 -28.44
N ILE A 596 4.03 -3.54 -28.16
CA ILE A 596 3.92 -2.09 -28.06
C ILE A 596 4.89 -1.45 -29.04
N LEU A 597 4.35 -0.78 -30.06
CA LEU A 597 5.09 0.04 -31.00
C LEU A 597 5.46 1.38 -30.35
N PHE A 598 6.69 1.81 -30.58
CA PHE A 598 7.18 3.12 -30.19
C PHE A 598 8.23 3.59 -31.21
N SER A 599 8.67 4.83 -31.10
CA SER A 599 9.76 5.32 -31.93
C SER A 599 11.07 5.37 -31.15
N ASN A 600 12.20 5.00 -31.76
CA ASN A 600 13.51 5.13 -31.12
C ASN A 600 14.10 6.55 -31.28
N ASP A 601 13.88 7.16 -32.45
CA ASP A 601 14.54 8.37 -32.93
C ASP A 601 13.56 9.40 -33.52
N GLY A 602 12.25 9.14 -33.43
CA GLY A 602 11.19 9.92 -34.08
C GLY A 602 10.92 9.54 -35.54
N ALA A 603 11.67 8.59 -36.11
CA ALA A 603 11.55 8.16 -37.52
C ALA A 603 11.35 6.65 -37.67
N SER A 604 12.11 5.86 -36.91
CA SER A 604 12.10 4.40 -36.88
C SER A 604 11.10 3.91 -35.85
N VAL A 605 10.26 2.94 -36.24
CA VAL A 605 9.29 2.29 -35.33
C VAL A 605 9.87 0.97 -34.84
N TRP A 606 9.95 0.83 -33.52
CA TRP A 606 10.42 -0.37 -32.83
C TRP A 606 9.26 -1.02 -32.08
N THR A 607 9.42 -2.29 -31.70
CA THR A 607 8.41 -3.04 -30.96
C THR A 607 9.00 -3.57 -29.66
N ALA A 608 8.40 -3.18 -28.54
CA ALA A 608 8.60 -3.82 -27.25
C ALA A 608 7.68 -5.04 -27.13
N TYR A 609 8.21 -6.13 -26.58
CA TYR A 609 7.48 -7.38 -26.41
C TYR A 609 7.31 -7.71 -24.93
N GLY A 610 6.09 -8.09 -24.57
CA GLY A 610 5.80 -8.73 -23.30
C GLY A 610 6.31 -10.17 -23.27
N VAL A 611 6.23 -10.78 -22.10
CA VAL A 611 6.73 -12.12 -21.84
C VAL A 611 5.63 -12.96 -21.22
N GLU A 612 5.21 -13.96 -22.00
CA GLU A 612 4.22 -14.95 -21.63
C GLU A 612 4.83 -16.18 -20.96
N ASN A 613 4.00 -16.94 -20.24
CA ASN A 613 4.37 -18.25 -19.70
C ASN A 613 4.36 -19.35 -20.81
N LEU A 614 5.18 -19.15 -21.84
CA LEU A 614 5.34 -20.07 -22.97
C LEU A 614 6.76 -20.66 -23.00
N PRO A 615 6.94 -21.87 -23.57
CA PRO A 615 8.27 -22.40 -23.85
C PRO A 615 9.06 -21.47 -24.79
N TYR A 616 10.27 -21.10 -24.41
CA TYR A 616 11.19 -20.29 -25.21
C TYR A 616 12.06 -21.17 -26.09
N ILE A 617 12.45 -20.64 -27.25
CA ILE A 617 13.54 -21.23 -28.03
C ILE A 617 14.85 -20.98 -27.28
N THR A 618 15.42 -22.02 -26.69
CA THR A 618 16.71 -21.92 -26.00
C THR A 618 17.87 -22.20 -26.92
N GLN A 619 17.69 -23.06 -27.91
CA GLN A 619 18.73 -23.42 -28.88
C GLN A 619 18.12 -23.64 -30.25
N LEU A 620 18.89 -23.27 -31.28
CA LEU A 620 18.60 -23.49 -32.68
C LEU A 620 19.73 -24.32 -33.27
N TYR A 621 19.42 -25.50 -33.80
CA TYR A 621 20.35 -26.37 -34.48
C TYR A 621 20.05 -26.39 -35.99
N PRO A 622 20.86 -25.69 -36.80
CA PRO A 622 20.79 -25.86 -38.25
C PRO A 622 21.42 -27.21 -38.64
N ILE A 623 20.64 -28.08 -39.26
CA ILE A 623 21.09 -29.38 -39.76
C ILE A 623 21.04 -29.34 -41.28
N GLY A 624 22.20 -29.41 -41.92
CA GLY A 624 22.32 -29.37 -43.38
C GLY A 624 22.62 -30.74 -43.97
N PHE A 625 21.88 -31.16 -44.99
CA PHE A 625 22.15 -32.38 -45.76
C PHE A 625 21.57 -32.28 -47.18
N ALA A 626 21.83 -33.28 -48.02
CA ALA A 626 21.22 -33.36 -49.35
C ALA A 626 19.68 -33.37 -49.23
N SER A 627 18.99 -32.53 -50.01
CA SER A 627 17.54 -32.40 -49.94
C SER A 627 16.88 -33.77 -50.19
N PRO A 628 15.91 -34.20 -49.36
CA PRO A 628 15.17 -35.42 -49.61
C PRO A 628 14.29 -35.35 -50.86
N ASP A 629 13.97 -34.14 -51.32
CA ASP A 629 13.15 -33.91 -52.52
C ASP A 629 13.99 -33.96 -53.82
N ASP A 630 15.30 -33.69 -53.72
CA ASP A 630 16.23 -33.65 -54.85
C ASP A 630 17.68 -33.84 -54.36
N SER A 631 18.29 -34.97 -54.71
CA SER A 631 19.64 -35.32 -54.26
C SER A 631 20.74 -34.38 -54.77
N ASN A 632 20.45 -33.51 -55.75
CA ASN A 632 21.39 -32.49 -56.24
C ASN A 632 21.25 -31.15 -55.50
N LYS A 633 20.31 -31.03 -54.55
CA LYS A 633 20.05 -29.80 -53.79
C LYS A 633 20.47 -29.95 -52.34
N TRP A 634 20.77 -28.83 -51.70
CA TRP A 634 21.07 -28.75 -50.28
C TRP A 634 19.83 -28.30 -49.52
N ALA A 635 19.48 -29.01 -48.43
CA ALA A 635 18.43 -28.60 -47.50
C ALA A 635 19.03 -28.27 -46.13
N THR A 636 18.55 -27.20 -45.52
CA THR A 636 18.86 -26.85 -44.13
C THR A 636 17.58 -26.91 -43.31
N TYR A 637 17.58 -27.77 -42.30
CA TYR A 637 16.52 -27.91 -41.33
C TYR A 637 16.89 -27.13 -40.07
N LEU A 638 15.93 -26.38 -39.55
CA LEU A 638 16.07 -25.70 -38.27
C LEU A 638 15.40 -26.54 -37.19
N LEU A 639 16.20 -27.15 -36.33
CA LEU A 639 15.69 -27.84 -35.14
C LEU A 639 15.71 -26.88 -33.96
N PHE A 640 14.56 -26.69 -33.32
CA PHE A 640 14.41 -25.81 -32.16
C PHE A 640 14.37 -26.63 -30.88
N GLN A 641 15.21 -26.29 -29.90
CA GLN A 641 15.02 -26.73 -28.53
C GLN A 641 14.14 -25.72 -27.82
N LEU A 642 13.04 -26.21 -27.23
CA LEU A 642 12.13 -25.41 -26.42
C LEU A 642 12.34 -25.71 -24.94
N TRP A 643 12.36 -24.66 -24.11
CA TRP A 643 12.43 -24.76 -22.66
C TRP A 643 11.49 -23.75 -22.02
N ASN A 644 10.71 -24.20 -21.02
CA ASN A 644 9.92 -23.30 -20.20
C ASN A 644 10.59 -23.10 -18.80
N PRO A 645 11.26 -21.97 -18.54
CA PRO A 645 11.84 -21.63 -17.23
C PRO A 645 10.79 -21.48 -16.13
N HIS A 646 9.53 -21.21 -16.49
CA HIS A 646 8.45 -20.88 -15.55
C HIS A 646 7.69 -22.10 -15.01
N ARG A 647 8.12 -23.32 -15.38
CA ARG A 647 7.74 -24.64 -14.79
C ARG A 647 6.24 -24.95 -14.56
N ASN A 648 5.32 -24.21 -15.17
CA ASN A 648 3.88 -24.46 -15.09
C ASN A 648 3.31 -25.18 -16.33
N ALA A 649 4.15 -25.88 -17.11
CA ALA A 649 3.68 -26.61 -18.29
C ALA A 649 2.66 -27.70 -17.86
N PRO A 650 1.50 -27.81 -18.53
CA PRO A 650 0.48 -28.78 -18.21
C PRO A 650 1.02 -30.22 -18.27
N ALA A 651 0.49 -31.10 -17.42
CA ALA A 651 0.98 -32.48 -17.25
C ALA A 651 0.79 -33.39 -18.49
N THR A 652 0.05 -32.94 -19.50
CA THR A 652 -0.26 -33.70 -20.71
C THR A 652 0.57 -33.24 -21.90
N TYR A 653 1.52 -34.09 -22.30
CA TYR A 653 2.31 -33.96 -23.52
C TYR A 653 1.75 -34.87 -24.62
N PRO A 654 1.85 -34.48 -25.91
CA PRO A 654 2.54 -33.29 -26.42
C PRO A 654 1.65 -32.04 -26.48
N VAL A 655 2.19 -30.90 -26.04
CA VAL A 655 1.58 -29.58 -26.27
C VAL A 655 1.89 -29.17 -27.71
N SER A 656 0.87 -28.96 -28.54
CA SER A 656 1.06 -28.46 -29.90
C SER A 656 1.49 -27.00 -29.87
N VAL A 657 2.74 -26.73 -30.23
CA VAL A 657 3.28 -25.36 -30.37
C VAL A 657 3.27 -24.94 -31.83
N ARG A 658 2.88 -23.69 -32.11
CA ARG A 658 3.00 -23.09 -33.44
C ARG A 658 4.13 -22.07 -33.41
N LEU A 659 5.15 -22.26 -34.23
CA LEU A 659 6.20 -21.26 -34.43
C LEU A 659 5.66 -20.19 -35.38
N ARG A 660 5.64 -18.95 -34.90
CA ARG A 660 5.39 -17.75 -35.70
C ARG A 660 6.71 -17.00 -35.84
N VAL A 661 7.11 -16.70 -37.06
CA VAL A 661 8.29 -15.89 -37.35
C VAL A 661 7.82 -14.54 -37.85
N ASP A 662 8.00 -13.50 -37.05
CA ASP A 662 7.78 -12.11 -37.46
C ASP A 662 9.16 -11.53 -37.88
N GLY A 663 9.47 -11.61 -39.18
CA GLY A 663 10.74 -11.12 -39.74
C GLY A 663 11.11 -11.75 -41.09
N ALA A 664 12.28 -11.39 -41.62
CA ALA A 664 12.84 -11.96 -42.85
C ALA A 664 13.92 -13.02 -42.54
N ILE A 665 13.88 -14.17 -43.22
CA ILE A 665 14.95 -15.17 -43.18
C ILE A 665 15.87 -14.91 -44.37
N GLY A 666 17.10 -14.48 -44.11
CA GLY A 666 18.14 -14.31 -45.13
C GLY A 666 19.08 -15.51 -45.14
N ILE A 667 19.35 -16.09 -46.32
CA ILE A 667 20.40 -17.09 -46.49
C ILE A 667 21.66 -16.38 -46.97
N PHE A 668 22.71 -16.39 -46.15
CA PHE A 668 24.01 -15.82 -46.47
C PHE A 668 24.79 -16.78 -47.36
N LYS A 669 25.29 -16.31 -48.52
CA LYS A 669 26.17 -17.09 -49.40
C LYS A 669 27.39 -16.24 -49.76
N GLY A 670 28.50 -16.43 -49.04
CA GLY A 670 29.81 -15.83 -49.36
C GLY A 670 30.60 -15.41 -48.12
N GLY A 671 31.89 -15.75 -48.05
CA GLY A 671 32.78 -15.31 -46.96
C GLY A 671 33.35 -13.89 -47.17
N ASN A 672 33.87 -13.30 -46.08
CA ASN A 672 34.69 -12.08 -45.94
C ASN A 672 34.73 -11.10 -47.14
N GLY A 673 33.89 -10.06 -47.09
CA GLY A 673 34.22 -8.75 -47.68
C GLY A 673 33.42 -8.28 -48.90
N GLU A 674 32.39 -8.99 -49.35
CA GLU A 674 31.59 -8.54 -50.51
C GLU A 674 30.26 -7.85 -50.14
N SER A 675 29.90 -6.85 -50.95
CA SER A 675 28.66 -6.07 -50.82
C SER A 675 27.45 -6.83 -51.35
N TRP A 676 26.26 -6.52 -50.82
CA TRP A 676 24.98 -7.13 -51.16
C TRP A 676 24.62 -6.92 -52.64
N VAL A 677 24.90 -7.89 -53.51
CA VAL A 677 24.51 -7.82 -54.93
C VAL A 677 23.18 -8.57 -55.13
N ARG A 678 22.16 -7.87 -55.65
CA ARG A 678 20.87 -8.48 -56.05
C ARG A 678 21.12 -9.51 -57.16
N GLY A 679 21.05 -10.80 -56.82
CA GLY A 679 21.05 -11.90 -57.78
C GLY A 679 19.66 -12.22 -58.30
N THR A 680 19.59 -12.70 -59.55
CA THR A 680 18.40 -13.33 -60.14
C THR A 680 18.15 -14.73 -59.53
N ALA A 681 16.87 -15.11 -59.44
CA ALA A 681 16.31 -16.32 -58.82
C ALA A 681 17.05 -17.65 -59.16
N PRO A 682 16.97 -18.70 -58.29
CA PRO A 682 16.07 -18.85 -57.15
C PRO A 682 16.77 -18.53 -55.82
N GLN A 683 16.36 -17.42 -55.21
CA GLN A 683 16.60 -17.13 -53.80
C GLN A 683 15.23 -16.79 -53.21
N ILE A 684 14.86 -17.42 -52.09
CA ILE A 684 13.72 -16.96 -51.30
C ILE A 684 14.18 -15.68 -50.61
N ILE A 685 14.06 -14.56 -51.32
CA ILE A 685 14.24 -13.23 -50.76
C ILE A 685 12.87 -12.61 -50.59
N ALA A 686 12.37 -12.60 -49.37
CA ALA A 686 11.24 -11.76 -48.99
C ALA A 686 11.74 -10.30 -48.90
N ASN A 687 11.99 -9.68 -50.05
CA ASN A 687 12.32 -8.26 -50.12
C ASN A 687 11.02 -7.44 -50.01
N GLY A 688 10.58 -7.20 -48.78
CA GLY A 688 9.76 -6.02 -48.49
C GLY A 688 10.67 -4.80 -48.41
N SER A 689 10.38 -3.73 -49.16
CA SER A 689 11.23 -2.53 -49.22
C SER A 689 11.20 -1.64 -47.96
N PHE A 690 10.78 -2.18 -46.81
CA PHE A 690 10.75 -1.51 -45.51
C PHE A 690 11.14 -2.51 -44.41
N ALA A 691 11.89 -2.04 -43.39
CA ALA A 691 12.17 -2.82 -42.20
C ALA A 691 10.86 -3.18 -41.48
N GLY A 692 10.62 -4.48 -41.21
CA GLY A 692 9.45 -4.95 -40.45
C GLY A 692 8.34 -5.66 -41.23
N GLN A 693 8.63 -6.35 -42.35
CA GLN A 693 7.62 -7.18 -43.05
C GLN A 693 7.80 -8.70 -42.81
N SER A 694 6.68 -9.40 -42.67
CA SER A 694 6.53 -10.81 -42.27
C SER A 694 6.28 -11.76 -43.45
N VAL A 695 6.82 -12.98 -43.40
CA VAL A 695 6.43 -14.10 -44.26
C VAL A 695 5.29 -14.89 -43.60
N THR A 696 4.16 -15.06 -44.28
CA THR A 696 3.01 -15.79 -43.75
C THR A 696 3.02 -17.23 -44.25
N LEU A 697 2.91 -18.20 -43.33
CA LEU A 697 2.66 -19.61 -43.66
C LEU A 697 1.22 -19.77 -44.14
N ASN A 698 1.02 -20.46 -45.27
CA ASN A 698 -0.33 -20.71 -45.76
C ASN A 698 -1.08 -21.63 -44.78
N SER A 699 -2.24 -21.17 -44.30
CA SER A 699 -3.03 -21.83 -43.25
C SER A 699 -3.53 -23.23 -43.60
N SER A 700 -3.45 -23.63 -44.87
CA SER A 700 -3.79 -24.98 -45.33
C SER A 700 -2.74 -26.04 -45.04
N PHE A 701 -1.56 -25.67 -44.52
CA PHE A 701 -0.49 -26.63 -44.20
C PHE A 701 -0.31 -26.79 -42.68
N SER A 702 -0.98 -27.79 -42.12
CA SER A 702 -0.65 -28.33 -40.79
C SER A 702 0.41 -29.41 -40.97
N PHE A 703 1.62 -29.16 -40.46
CA PHE A 703 2.69 -30.15 -40.50
C PHE A 703 2.58 -31.06 -39.28
N SER A 704 1.95 -32.22 -39.44
CA SER A 704 1.96 -33.29 -38.44
C SER A 704 3.31 -34.02 -38.37
N SER A 705 4.21 -33.76 -39.31
CA SER A 705 5.60 -34.23 -39.37
C SER A 705 6.50 -33.14 -39.98
N PRO A 706 7.80 -33.07 -39.62
CA PRO A 706 8.71 -32.06 -40.16
C PRO A 706 8.77 -32.10 -41.69
N SER A 707 8.48 -30.98 -42.36
CA SER A 707 8.49 -30.84 -43.82
C SER A 707 9.24 -29.56 -44.22
N PRO A 708 10.00 -29.56 -45.33
CA PRO A 708 10.69 -28.36 -45.81
C PRO A 708 9.73 -27.20 -46.12
N LEU A 709 10.13 -25.98 -45.76
CA LEU A 709 9.44 -24.76 -46.23
C LEU A 709 9.74 -24.56 -47.72
N THR A 710 8.71 -24.33 -48.52
CA THR A 710 8.78 -24.15 -49.97
C THR A 710 7.95 -22.94 -50.40
N ASP A 711 8.15 -22.50 -51.63
CA ASP A 711 7.44 -21.38 -52.26
C ASP A 711 5.91 -21.60 -52.31
N VAL A 712 5.46 -22.86 -52.18
CA VAL A 712 4.04 -23.26 -52.20
C VAL A 712 3.37 -23.14 -50.82
N ASN A 713 4.16 -23.26 -49.73
CA ASN A 713 3.65 -23.18 -48.35
C ASN A 713 3.89 -21.81 -47.68
N THR A 714 4.44 -20.85 -48.44
CA THR A 714 4.66 -19.46 -48.03
C THR A 714 3.97 -18.51 -49.01
N ILE A 715 3.46 -17.37 -48.53
CA ILE A 715 2.82 -16.35 -49.38
C ILE A 715 3.44 -14.96 -49.13
N ASN A 716 3.54 -14.16 -50.19
CA ASN A 716 3.96 -12.76 -50.22
C ASN A 716 2.97 -11.82 -49.46
N PRO A 717 3.32 -10.54 -49.17
CA PRO A 717 2.87 -9.80 -47.99
C PRO A 717 1.35 -9.54 -48.00
N ALA A 718 0.66 -10.14 -47.04
CA ALA A 718 -0.66 -9.74 -46.60
C ALA A 718 -0.62 -9.55 -45.07
N PRO A 719 -1.50 -8.71 -44.49
CA PRO A 719 -1.73 -8.71 -43.05
C PRO A 719 -1.95 -10.14 -42.59
N ALA A 720 -1.30 -10.56 -41.51
CA ALA A 720 -1.41 -11.92 -40.99
C ALA A 720 -2.90 -12.29 -40.94
N PRO A 721 -3.37 -13.29 -41.70
CA PRO A 721 -4.73 -13.75 -41.56
C PRO A 721 -4.82 -14.25 -40.12
N GLY A 722 -5.68 -13.59 -39.35
CA GLY A 722 -6.25 -14.24 -38.18
C GLY A 722 -6.78 -15.62 -38.61
N PRO A 723 -6.99 -16.54 -37.67
CA PRO A 723 -7.66 -17.78 -37.98
C PRO A 723 -8.93 -17.47 -38.79
N ALA A 724 -9.23 -18.28 -39.81
CA ALA A 724 -10.45 -18.14 -40.59
C ALA A 724 -11.64 -17.90 -39.65
N ALA A 725 -12.66 -17.13 -40.05
CA ALA A 725 -13.82 -16.86 -39.19
C ALA A 725 -14.33 -18.19 -38.57
N GLY A 726 -14.14 -18.36 -37.25
CA GLY A 726 -14.45 -19.60 -36.51
C GLY A 726 -13.27 -20.50 -36.11
N GLY A 727 -12.02 -20.20 -36.50
CA GLY A 727 -10.84 -20.93 -36.05
C GLY A 727 -10.42 -20.47 -34.65
N ALA A 728 -10.55 -21.36 -33.67
CA ALA A 728 -10.14 -21.10 -32.30
C ALA A 728 -8.62 -21.30 -32.14
N PHE A 729 -7.93 -20.30 -31.56
CA PHE A 729 -6.69 -20.60 -30.86
C PHE A 729 -7.05 -21.29 -29.55
N ALA A 730 -6.33 -22.35 -29.19
CA ALA A 730 -6.49 -22.94 -27.87
C ALA A 730 -6.00 -21.94 -26.84
N VAL A 731 -6.91 -21.37 -26.05
CA VAL A 731 -6.53 -20.69 -24.81
C VAL A 731 -6.01 -21.78 -23.89
N LEU A 732 -4.71 -21.74 -23.57
CA LEU A 732 -4.16 -22.59 -22.52
C LEU A 732 -4.82 -22.15 -21.22
N THR A 733 -5.35 -23.10 -20.46
CA THR A 733 -6.04 -22.81 -19.21
C THR A 733 -5.13 -21.97 -18.34
N ALA A 734 -5.55 -20.72 -18.07
CA ALA A 734 -4.82 -19.83 -17.19
C ALA A 734 -4.55 -20.59 -15.87
N PRO A 735 -3.29 -20.62 -15.39
CA PRO A 735 -3.02 -21.20 -14.09
C PRO A 735 -3.87 -20.49 -13.05
N ARG A 736 -4.34 -21.22 -12.03
CA ARG A 736 -4.92 -20.58 -10.85
C ARG A 736 -3.87 -19.65 -10.26
N VAL A 737 -4.10 -18.35 -10.37
CA VAL A 737 -3.31 -17.34 -9.67
C VAL A 737 -3.45 -17.66 -8.16
N PRO A 738 -2.34 -17.73 -7.40
CA PRO A 738 -2.39 -17.92 -5.96
C PRO A 738 -3.15 -16.81 -5.22
#